data_AF-A0A364N616-F1
#
_entry.id   AF-A0A364N616-F1
#
_cell.length_a   1.000
_cell.length_b   1.000
_cell.length_c   1.000
_cell.angle_alpha   90.00
_cell.angle_beta   90.00
_cell.angle_gamma   90.00
#
_symmetry.space_group_name_H-M   'P 1'
#
loop_
_entity.id
_entity.type
_entity.pdbx_description
1 polymer ?
#
loop_
_entity_poly.entity_id
_entity_poly.type
_entity_poly.pdbx_seq_one_letter_code
_entity_poly.pdbx_strand_id
1 'polypeptide(L)'
;MTTTKPWAPRHPQRSGAGFELNMGKLPPFDGCEATADTFFPAFVLRSNKAFVTSIPTRIGARHSEANRSDRSSDGEFTWTVEEETAVRRKLDRVIVPLTTFLYLLCFLDRINIGNARIQGMGVDLDLNRGVRFNWVTSIFYIIYMFVEVPSNIILKRVGPKYYLPLLVCGFGFVSLCTAFVQSFAGLLVARAFLGVFEGGVMPGLAFFITCFYKRNELLFRIGIYVSAASMAGAFGGLLATGLARIPAWGASSMIIHTWRNIFFFEGLFTCIVGIGAPFLMPRNPEECWFLNERERMIASKRLVLKAGADENEKTEVHHVKRAVMNITNYFCAFGFFFINITVQGISLFMPTILADLGWTATKAQLYSVPPYVCACLIAIGVAFLSDKTNRRGIYLAIFTLPAIAGFCIMRWATDPETRYGGIFLITIGAFPGGPGFLAWAANNAAGPAVRSVSTAYVVTLGTAGGILATWTYTSSDAPRYPTGHTINLCGQICVCLLATFGIFYCKWENRQRDLGKRDHRVAGKSAEEIRDLGYRHPEFSPLSPWAVENPPAAPSSTPPPSLVLTMSVTVVLGAQWGDEGKGKLADILANESQICCRAQGGNNAGHTIVANGITYDFHILPSGLVNPGCINVIGSGCVVHVPSFFKELEALEKHGLNTEGRIFISDRAHVVFDIHQMVDGLEEVELGGGMIGTTKKGIGPTYSTKMTRSGLRMCDLFDEVIFETKLRRLADGYQKRFGDILKYNVDEEIAKYKGLREKLAPFVVDQIPLLASAKESKAKILVEGANALMLDIDYGTYPFVTSSNTGLGGVITGLNLGWRSLKEVIGVVKAYTTRVGSGPFPTEQLNAFGEKLQKVGHEVGVTTGRTRRCGWLDLVVVKHSHACNDYTAINLTKLDVLDDFEEIKVATAYTYKGQKLDGFPANPEILAEVEVEYDTLPGWQKPTTGVTKWYDLPNQARTYIEYIEKFVGVKVKWIGVGPARDHMITRS
;
A
#
# COMPACT_ATOMS: atom_id res chain seq x y z
N MET A 1 -41.95 -56.55 -32.08
CA MET A 1 -41.74 -57.99 -32.37
C MET A 1 -40.34 -58.36 -31.90
N THR A 2 -40.27 -59.40 -31.04
CA THR A 2 -39.14 -60.29 -30.66
C THR A 2 -37.82 -59.66 -30.14
N THR A 3 -37.46 -59.66 -28.83
CA THR A 3 -36.88 -60.74 -27.96
C THR A 3 -35.68 -61.47 -28.61
N THR A 4 -34.49 -61.71 -28.04
CA THR A 4 -33.99 -61.85 -26.65
C THR A 4 -32.45 -61.99 -26.64
N LYS A 5 -31.82 -61.71 -25.48
CA LYS A 5 -30.42 -61.95 -24.98
C LYS A 5 -29.92 -63.44 -25.07
N PRO A 6 -28.85 -63.88 -24.34
CA PRO A 6 -27.37 -63.60 -24.35
C PRO A 6 -26.52 -64.92 -24.29
N TRP A 7 -25.18 -64.88 -24.17
CA TRP A 7 -24.39 -65.86 -23.33
C TRP A 7 -22.89 -65.55 -23.22
N ALA A 8 -22.29 -65.99 -22.10
CA ALA A 8 -20.86 -66.16 -21.78
C ALA A 8 -20.72 -67.58 -21.13
N PRO A 9 -19.55 -68.06 -20.64
CA PRO A 9 -18.16 -68.16 -21.13
C PRO A 9 -17.63 -69.63 -21.06
N ARG A 10 -16.34 -69.92 -21.38
CA ARG A 10 -15.49 -70.98 -20.74
C ARG A 10 -14.03 -71.05 -21.26
N HIS A 11 -13.11 -71.42 -20.35
CA HIS A 11 -11.67 -71.73 -20.47
C HIS A 11 -11.30 -72.90 -21.41
N PRO A 12 -9.99 -73.13 -21.68
CA PRO A 12 -9.38 -74.38 -21.23
C PRO A 12 -7.91 -74.32 -20.72
N GLN A 13 -7.48 -75.46 -20.14
CA GLN A 13 -6.22 -75.84 -19.47
C GLN A 13 -5.10 -76.40 -20.40
N ARG A 14 -3.92 -76.66 -19.78
CA ARG A 14 -2.86 -77.71 -19.99
C ARG A 14 -1.48 -77.12 -20.36
N SER A 15 -0.30 -77.65 -19.97
CA SER A 15 0.19 -78.88 -19.31
C SER A 15 1.70 -78.71 -18.96
N GLY A 16 2.26 -79.51 -18.05
CA GLY A 16 3.67 -79.43 -17.60
C GLY A 16 4.61 -80.57 -18.03
N ALA A 17 5.81 -80.62 -17.39
CA ALA A 17 6.85 -81.69 -17.24
C ALA A 17 8.26 -81.12 -17.53
N GLY A 18 9.40 -81.43 -16.87
CA GLY A 18 9.84 -82.33 -15.78
C GLY A 18 11.21 -81.81 -15.25
N PHE A 19 11.57 -81.96 -13.97
CA PHE A 19 12.24 -83.07 -13.22
C PHE A 19 13.77 -83.25 -13.40
N GLU A 20 14.48 -83.13 -12.26
CA GLU A 20 15.67 -83.88 -11.71
C GLU A 20 16.75 -82.94 -11.09
N LEU A 21 16.89 -82.84 -9.76
CA LEU A 21 17.54 -83.70 -8.73
C LEU A 21 19.08 -83.72 -8.76
N ASN A 22 19.73 -83.13 -7.73
CA ASN A 22 20.44 -83.94 -6.72
C ASN A 22 20.84 -83.16 -5.45
N MET A 23 20.71 -83.85 -4.32
CA MET A 23 21.00 -83.41 -2.95
C MET A 23 22.42 -83.82 -2.51
N GLY A 24 22.96 -83.10 -1.51
CA GLY A 24 23.66 -83.74 -0.39
C GLY A 24 24.65 -82.82 0.33
N LYS A 25 24.31 -82.30 1.52
CA LYS A 25 24.66 -82.81 2.88
C LYS A 25 25.94 -82.10 3.41
N LEU A 26 26.08 -81.56 4.64
CA LEU A 26 25.39 -81.69 5.95
C LEU A 26 25.96 -80.58 6.92
N PRO A 27 25.58 -80.48 8.23
CA PRO A 27 25.16 -79.25 8.94
C PRO A 27 26.02 -79.00 10.23
N PRO A 28 25.53 -78.58 11.43
CA PRO A 28 24.43 -77.70 11.87
C PRO A 28 24.92 -76.57 12.84
N PHE A 29 24.03 -75.69 13.33
CA PHE A 29 23.89 -75.31 14.76
C PHE A 29 22.70 -74.33 14.95
N ASP A 30 21.57 -74.89 15.38
CA ASP A 30 20.65 -74.49 16.48
C ASP A 30 20.25 -73.00 16.64
N GLY A 31 18.97 -72.60 16.56
CA GLY A 31 17.83 -72.99 17.43
C GLY A 31 17.56 -71.83 18.42
N CYS A 32 16.37 -71.33 18.76
CA CYS A 32 14.99 -71.74 18.58
C CYS A 32 14.05 -70.51 18.78
N GLU A 33 12.93 -70.53 18.07
CA GLU A 33 11.54 -70.15 18.42
C GLU A 33 11.15 -69.00 19.40
N ALA A 34 10.14 -68.25 18.91
CA ALA A 34 8.85 -67.90 19.54
C ALA A 34 8.55 -66.42 19.92
N THR A 35 7.65 -65.86 19.09
CA THR A 35 6.41 -65.11 19.40
C THR A 35 6.38 -63.82 20.24
N ALA A 36 5.65 -62.85 19.66
CA ALA A 36 4.74 -61.86 20.25
C ALA A 36 5.33 -60.69 21.07
N ASP A 37 4.72 -59.52 20.87
CA ASP A 37 4.90 -58.24 21.56
C ASP A 37 6.26 -57.56 21.34
N THR A 38 6.35 -56.43 20.63
CA THR A 38 6.15 -55.12 21.25
C THR A 38 6.19 -54.00 20.20
N PHE A 39 5.09 -53.27 20.05
CA PHE A 39 5.03 -51.91 19.50
C PHE A 39 4.80 -50.95 20.69
N PHE A 40 5.53 -49.84 20.74
CA PHE A 40 5.59 -48.80 21.82
C PHE A 40 6.33 -49.19 23.12
N PRO A 41 7.22 -48.30 23.62
CA PRO A 41 6.84 -47.31 24.63
C PRO A 41 7.43 -45.91 24.38
N ALA A 42 6.68 -44.81 24.56
CA ALA A 42 6.50 -44.08 25.81
C ALA A 42 7.83 -43.62 26.46
N PHE A 43 8.17 -42.32 26.31
CA PHE A 43 9.13 -41.67 27.20
C PHE A 43 8.41 -40.62 28.05
N VAL A 44 8.24 -40.99 29.31
CA VAL A 44 7.74 -40.19 30.42
C VAL A 44 8.84 -39.26 30.93
N LEU A 45 8.43 -38.05 31.32
CA LEU A 45 9.20 -37.08 32.09
C LEU A 45 9.87 -37.70 33.32
N ARG A 46 11.20 -37.59 33.42
CA ARG A 46 11.92 -37.55 34.70
C ARG A 46 13.03 -36.50 34.64
N SER A 47 12.99 -35.60 35.62
CA SER A 47 14.08 -34.68 35.93
C SER A 47 15.30 -35.45 36.39
N ASN A 48 16.49 -35.10 35.88
CA ASN A 48 17.65 -34.93 36.75
C ASN A 48 18.73 -34.09 36.06
N LYS A 49 19.24 -33.13 36.85
CA LYS A 49 20.44 -32.34 36.61
C LYS A 49 21.66 -33.26 36.53
N ALA A 50 22.72 -32.73 35.91
CA ALA A 50 24.07 -33.27 35.78
C ALA A 50 24.31 -34.17 34.56
N PHE A 51 24.60 -33.53 33.41
CA PHE A 51 25.69 -33.94 32.51
C PHE A 51 26.01 -32.74 31.61
N VAL A 52 26.69 -31.75 32.18
CA VAL A 52 27.34 -30.66 31.43
C VAL A 52 28.83 -30.90 31.59
N THR A 53 29.45 -31.51 30.58
CA THR A 53 30.85 -31.26 30.21
C THR A 53 31.17 -31.97 28.88
N SER A 54 31.61 -31.15 27.92
CA SER A 54 32.52 -31.45 26.81
C SER A 54 32.16 -32.53 25.78
N ILE A 55 31.52 -32.11 24.68
CA ILE A 55 31.93 -32.47 23.30
C ILE A 55 31.85 -31.18 22.44
N PRO A 56 32.89 -30.83 21.66
CA PRO A 56 33.03 -29.51 21.05
C PRO A 56 32.30 -29.42 19.70
N THR A 57 31.39 -28.46 19.58
CA THR A 57 30.83 -27.97 18.31
C THR A 57 31.91 -27.30 17.46
N ARG A 58 32.64 -28.09 16.66
CA ARG A 58 33.30 -27.60 15.44
C ARG A 58 32.29 -27.65 14.30
N ILE A 59 31.65 -26.51 14.06
CA ILE A 59 31.19 -25.90 12.78
C ILE A 59 30.24 -24.79 13.24
N GLY A 60 30.86 -23.70 13.69
CA GLY A 60 30.19 -22.58 14.35
C GLY A 60 31.19 -21.67 15.07
N ALA A 61 32.42 -21.58 14.55
CA ALA A 61 33.50 -20.74 15.06
C ALA A 61 34.64 -20.75 14.04
N ARG A 62 34.45 -20.09 12.88
CA ARG A 62 35.56 -19.69 11.99
C ARG A 62 35.29 -18.43 11.16
N HIS A 63 34.27 -17.65 11.52
CA HIS A 63 34.09 -16.28 11.00
C HIS A 63 33.68 -15.27 12.08
N SER A 64 33.96 -15.54 13.36
CA SER A 64 33.56 -14.67 14.46
C SER A 64 34.70 -14.02 15.26
N GLU A 65 35.98 -14.25 14.92
CA GLU A 65 37.11 -13.69 15.72
C GLU A 65 38.27 -13.10 14.90
N ALA A 66 38.10 -12.84 13.61
CA ALA A 66 39.11 -12.16 12.78
C ALA A 66 38.65 -10.81 12.18
N ASN A 67 37.67 -10.14 12.78
CA ASN A 67 37.23 -8.80 12.36
C ASN A 67 36.73 -7.93 13.54
N ARG A 68 37.38 -8.06 14.70
CA ARG A 68 37.11 -7.23 15.90
C ARG A 68 38.11 -6.09 16.12
N SER A 69 38.94 -5.81 15.12
CA SER A 69 39.80 -4.63 15.05
C SER A 69 39.64 -3.98 13.66
N ASP A 70 38.45 -3.46 13.40
CA ASP A 70 38.14 -2.45 12.36
C ASP A 70 36.64 -2.14 12.39
N ARG A 71 36.16 -1.62 13.53
CA ARG A 71 34.80 -1.04 13.63
C ARG A 71 34.87 0.42 14.08
N SER A 72 35.79 1.14 13.46
CA SER A 72 35.84 2.59 13.42
C SER A 72 35.94 2.97 11.95
N SER A 73 34.95 3.73 11.47
CA SER A 73 34.69 4.14 10.07
C SER A 73 33.94 3.11 9.22
N ASP A 74 32.62 3.32 9.04
CA ASP A 74 31.89 2.91 7.84
C ASP A 74 30.57 3.69 7.77
N GLY A 75 30.38 4.39 6.64
CA GLY A 75 29.23 5.27 6.40
C GLY A 75 27.88 4.54 6.49
N GLU A 76 26.84 5.27 6.88
CA GLU A 76 25.48 4.76 6.97
C GLU A 76 25.03 4.24 5.59
N PHE A 77 24.97 2.91 5.42
CA PHE A 77 24.56 2.28 4.17
C PHE A 77 23.08 2.62 3.89
N THR A 78 22.86 3.59 3.01
CA THR A 78 21.54 4.06 2.57
C THR A 78 21.24 3.61 1.14
N TRP A 79 19.95 3.51 0.81
CA TRP A 79 19.47 3.18 -0.54
C TRP A 79 18.23 4.00 -0.90
N THR A 80 18.03 4.20 -2.19
CA THR A 80 16.88 4.92 -2.74
C THR A 80 15.63 4.02 -2.86
N VAL A 81 14.44 4.64 -2.96
CA VAL A 81 13.18 3.89 -3.16
C VAL A 81 13.17 3.20 -4.53
N GLU A 82 13.85 3.77 -5.51
CA GLU A 82 14.05 3.22 -6.84
C GLU A 82 14.91 1.96 -6.80
N GLU A 83 16.05 1.99 -6.09
CA GLU A 83 16.91 0.82 -5.88
C GLU A 83 16.16 -0.29 -5.13
N GLU A 84 15.42 0.06 -4.07
CA GLU A 84 14.60 -0.92 -3.35
C GLU A 84 13.51 -1.54 -4.26
N THR A 85 12.89 -0.72 -5.11
CA THR A 85 11.89 -1.18 -6.08
C THR A 85 12.52 -2.06 -7.16
N ALA A 86 13.74 -1.77 -7.61
CA ALA A 86 14.47 -2.59 -8.56
C ALA A 86 14.85 -3.95 -7.95
N VAL A 87 15.37 -3.97 -6.72
CA VAL A 87 15.65 -5.19 -5.95
C VAL A 87 14.38 -6.02 -5.78
N ARG A 88 13.28 -5.39 -5.36
CA ARG A 88 11.98 -6.07 -5.24
C ARG A 88 11.53 -6.70 -6.56
N ARG A 89 11.63 -5.97 -7.69
CA ARG A 89 11.27 -6.51 -9.02
C ARG A 89 12.16 -7.69 -9.43
N LYS A 90 13.44 -7.69 -9.06
CA LYS A 90 14.34 -8.83 -9.30
C LYS A 90 13.93 -10.04 -8.45
N LEU A 91 13.63 -9.83 -7.17
CA LEU A 91 13.06 -10.87 -6.30
C LEU A 91 11.76 -11.43 -6.89
N ASP A 92 10.85 -10.55 -7.35
CA ASP A 92 9.56 -10.94 -7.94
C ASP A 92 9.74 -11.84 -9.16
N ARG A 93 10.71 -11.55 -10.03
CA ARG A 93 10.98 -12.32 -11.25
C ARG A 93 11.51 -13.74 -11.00
N VAL A 94 12.08 -14.02 -9.83
CA VAL A 94 12.68 -15.32 -9.53
C VAL A 94 11.85 -16.08 -8.49
N ILE A 95 11.59 -15.47 -7.33
CA ILE A 95 10.98 -16.15 -6.18
C ILE A 95 9.51 -16.46 -6.44
N VAL A 96 8.74 -15.53 -7.02
CA VAL A 96 7.29 -15.72 -7.23
C VAL A 96 7.04 -16.81 -8.29
N PRO A 97 7.65 -16.79 -9.49
CA PRO A 97 7.51 -17.89 -10.45
C PRO A 97 7.97 -19.23 -9.91
N LEU A 98 9.10 -19.28 -9.20
CA LEU A 98 9.64 -20.53 -8.63
C LEU A 98 8.66 -21.16 -7.63
N THR A 99 8.18 -20.37 -6.67
CA THR A 99 7.22 -20.85 -5.65
C THR A 99 5.87 -21.23 -6.25
N THR A 100 5.40 -20.44 -7.22
CA THR A 100 4.16 -20.72 -7.97
C THR A 100 4.28 -22.02 -8.75
N PHE A 101 5.42 -22.26 -9.40
CA PHE A 101 5.66 -23.47 -10.19
C PHE A 101 5.77 -24.72 -9.31
N LEU A 102 6.51 -24.66 -8.20
CA LEU A 102 6.59 -25.77 -7.25
C LEU A 102 5.22 -26.11 -6.65
N TYR A 103 4.41 -25.10 -6.33
CA TYR A 103 3.06 -25.32 -5.84
C TYR A 103 2.12 -25.89 -6.92
N LEU A 104 2.23 -25.41 -8.17
CA LEU A 104 1.48 -25.93 -9.32
C LEU A 104 1.70 -27.43 -9.49
N LEU A 105 2.94 -27.89 -9.43
CA LEU A 105 3.27 -29.32 -9.58
C LEU A 105 2.64 -30.18 -8.49
N CYS A 106 2.61 -29.69 -7.26
CA CYS A 106 1.98 -30.41 -6.16
C CYS A 106 0.44 -30.37 -6.24
N PHE A 107 -0.13 -29.34 -6.88
CA PHE A 107 -1.59 -29.21 -6.98
C PHE A 107 -2.20 -29.98 -8.16
N LEU A 108 -1.41 -30.31 -9.20
CA LEU A 108 -1.86 -30.99 -10.41
C LEU A 108 -2.55 -32.33 -10.13
N ASP A 109 -2.05 -33.10 -9.17
CA ASP A 109 -2.65 -34.38 -8.75
C ASP A 109 -4.15 -34.27 -8.40
N ARG A 110 -4.57 -33.18 -7.76
CA ARG A 110 -5.98 -32.96 -7.38
C ARG A 110 -6.90 -32.89 -8.59
N ILE A 111 -6.39 -32.40 -9.72
CA ILE A 111 -7.10 -32.34 -11.00
C ILE A 111 -6.97 -33.68 -11.73
N ASN A 112 -5.78 -34.28 -11.66
CA ASN A 112 -5.46 -35.51 -12.38
C ASN A 112 -6.19 -36.73 -11.85
N ILE A 113 -6.47 -36.83 -10.54
CA ILE A 113 -7.31 -37.90 -9.99
C ILE A 113 -8.75 -37.85 -10.54
N GLY A 114 -9.29 -36.65 -10.77
CA GLY A 114 -10.60 -36.44 -11.41
C GLY A 114 -10.60 -36.82 -12.89
N ASN A 115 -9.56 -36.43 -13.62
CA ASN A 115 -9.36 -36.81 -15.02
C ASN A 115 -9.13 -38.32 -15.20
N ALA A 116 -8.34 -38.92 -14.32
CA ALA A 116 -8.04 -40.35 -14.32
C ALA A 116 -9.29 -41.20 -14.11
N ARG A 117 -10.21 -40.76 -13.24
CA ARG A 117 -11.49 -41.44 -12.98
C ARG A 117 -12.26 -41.71 -14.26
N ILE A 118 -12.38 -40.71 -15.15
CA ILE A 118 -13.10 -40.80 -16.43
C ILE A 118 -12.26 -41.43 -17.56
N GLN A 119 -10.97 -41.73 -17.32
CA GLN A 119 -10.05 -42.39 -18.26
C GLN A 119 -9.74 -43.86 -17.88
N GLY A 120 -10.64 -44.52 -17.14
CA GLY A 120 -10.54 -45.95 -16.85
C GLY A 120 -10.11 -46.30 -15.42
N MET A 121 -9.54 -45.37 -14.64
CA MET A 121 -9.15 -45.64 -13.24
C MET A 121 -10.33 -46.13 -12.38
N GLY A 122 -11.53 -45.59 -12.63
CA GLY A 122 -12.72 -45.98 -11.89
C GLY A 122 -13.10 -47.45 -12.07
N VAL A 123 -12.77 -48.03 -13.24
CA VAL A 123 -13.02 -49.43 -13.59
C VAL A 123 -11.85 -50.29 -13.11
N ASP A 124 -10.61 -49.92 -13.44
CA ASP A 124 -9.41 -50.69 -13.14
C ASP A 124 -9.21 -50.96 -11.65
N LEU A 125 -9.61 -50.01 -10.79
CA LEU A 125 -9.41 -50.07 -9.34
C LEU A 125 -10.72 -50.29 -8.55
N ASP A 126 -11.82 -50.61 -9.24
CA ASP A 126 -13.15 -50.81 -8.65
C ASP A 126 -13.60 -49.66 -7.73
N LEU A 127 -13.45 -48.41 -8.21
CA LEU A 127 -13.78 -47.18 -7.47
C LEU A 127 -15.23 -46.73 -7.68
N ASN A 128 -15.88 -47.20 -8.73
CA ASN A 128 -17.29 -46.90 -9.03
C ASN A 128 -18.27 -47.58 -8.05
N ARG A 129 -17.79 -48.52 -7.24
CA ARG A 129 -18.58 -49.23 -6.24
C ARG A 129 -18.81 -48.37 -4.99
N GLY A 130 -20.05 -47.94 -4.80
CA GLY A 130 -20.47 -47.17 -3.62
C GLY A 130 -19.72 -45.84 -3.51
N VAL A 131 -19.11 -45.59 -2.35
CA VAL A 131 -18.41 -44.34 -1.99
C VAL A 131 -16.88 -44.49 -1.96
N ARG A 132 -16.33 -45.50 -2.65
CA ARG A 132 -14.88 -45.77 -2.63
C ARG A 132 -14.04 -44.61 -3.16
N PHE A 133 -14.44 -43.99 -4.27
CA PHE A 133 -13.75 -42.81 -4.79
C PHE A 133 -13.70 -41.66 -3.76
N ASN A 134 -14.81 -41.42 -3.06
CA ASN A 134 -14.88 -40.40 -2.03
C ASN A 134 -13.87 -40.67 -0.90
N TRP A 135 -13.76 -41.92 -0.42
CA TRP A 135 -12.73 -42.31 0.56
C TRP A 135 -11.29 -42.12 0.06
N VAL A 136 -11.00 -42.49 -1.19
CA VAL A 136 -9.69 -42.26 -1.83
C VAL A 136 -9.33 -40.77 -1.83
N THR A 137 -10.30 -39.91 -2.12
CA THR A 137 -10.08 -38.46 -2.10
C THR A 137 -10.04 -37.89 -0.68
N SER A 138 -10.82 -38.42 0.26
CA SER A 138 -10.88 -37.97 1.66
C SER A 138 -9.59 -38.23 2.44
N ILE A 139 -9.01 -39.43 2.31
CA ILE A 139 -7.85 -39.83 3.13
C ILE A 139 -6.67 -38.87 2.94
N PHE A 140 -6.49 -38.37 1.72
CA PHE A 140 -5.49 -37.36 1.40
C PHE A 140 -5.65 -36.11 2.28
N TYR A 141 -6.86 -35.52 2.36
CA TYR A 141 -7.10 -34.33 3.17
C TYR A 141 -7.05 -34.61 4.67
N ILE A 142 -7.47 -35.80 5.12
CA ILE A 142 -7.37 -36.20 6.52
C ILE A 142 -5.90 -36.21 6.96
N ILE A 143 -5.03 -36.89 6.21
CA ILE A 143 -3.60 -36.96 6.53
C ILE A 143 -2.94 -35.59 6.38
N TYR A 144 -3.25 -34.86 5.32
CA TYR A 144 -2.77 -33.49 5.10
C TYR A 144 -2.99 -32.63 6.34
N MET A 145 -4.21 -32.63 6.90
CA MET A 145 -4.57 -31.80 8.07
C MET A 145 -3.73 -32.12 9.31
N PHE A 146 -3.39 -33.38 9.55
CA PHE A 146 -2.56 -33.78 10.69
C PHE A 146 -1.06 -33.51 10.48
N VAL A 147 -0.59 -33.54 9.24
CA VAL A 147 0.84 -33.36 8.90
C VAL A 147 1.23 -31.89 8.72
N GLU A 148 0.28 -31.02 8.38
CA GLU A 148 0.50 -29.59 8.14
C GLU A 148 1.30 -28.91 9.26
N VAL A 149 0.92 -29.12 10.52
CA VAL A 149 1.58 -28.49 11.68
C VAL A 149 2.97 -29.11 11.96
N PRO A 150 3.12 -30.45 12.12
CA PRO A 150 4.43 -31.08 12.30
C PRO A 150 5.43 -30.75 11.18
N SER A 151 4.98 -30.72 9.92
CA SER A 151 5.85 -30.45 8.78
C SER A 151 6.44 -29.04 8.82
N ASN A 152 5.66 -28.02 9.18
CA ASN A 152 6.19 -26.66 9.35
C ASN A 152 7.19 -26.52 10.50
N ILE A 153 7.07 -27.34 11.55
CA ILE A 153 8.06 -27.35 12.64
C ILE A 153 9.40 -27.88 12.11
N ILE A 154 9.37 -28.92 11.27
CA ILE A 154 10.57 -29.48 10.64
C ILE A 154 11.17 -28.48 9.64
N LEU A 155 10.34 -27.81 8.84
CA LEU A 155 10.76 -26.77 7.90
C LEU A 155 11.62 -25.69 8.59
N LYS A 156 11.23 -25.23 9.78
CA LYS A 156 11.99 -24.23 10.54
C LYS A 156 13.35 -24.75 11.02
N ARG A 157 13.51 -26.07 11.24
CA ARG A 157 14.77 -26.69 11.68
C ARG A 157 15.72 -26.98 10.53
N VAL A 158 15.20 -27.50 9.43
CA VAL A 158 15.99 -27.95 8.26
C VAL A 158 16.25 -26.81 7.27
N GLY A 159 15.35 -25.82 7.22
CA GLY A 159 15.41 -24.68 6.32
C GLY A 159 14.65 -24.93 5.00
N PRO A 160 14.01 -23.88 4.42
CA PRO A 160 13.17 -24.03 3.22
C PRO A 160 13.90 -24.55 1.98
N LYS A 161 15.18 -24.22 1.80
CA LYS A 161 15.99 -24.59 0.63
C LYS A 161 16.09 -26.10 0.40
N TYR A 162 16.06 -26.91 1.46
CA TYR A 162 16.19 -28.36 1.36
C TYR A 162 14.89 -29.09 1.67
N TYR A 163 14.14 -28.62 2.66
CA TYR A 163 12.93 -29.31 3.09
C TYR A 163 11.79 -29.18 2.08
N LEU A 164 11.56 -28.01 1.48
CA LEU A 164 10.51 -27.86 0.47
C LEU A 164 10.78 -28.71 -0.78
N PRO A 165 12.00 -28.70 -1.36
CA PRO A 165 12.32 -29.61 -2.46
C PRO A 165 12.20 -31.10 -2.10
N LEU A 166 12.55 -31.50 -0.87
CA LEU A 166 12.35 -32.87 -0.40
C LEU A 166 10.87 -33.25 -0.39
N LEU A 167 9.99 -32.36 0.07
CA LEU A 167 8.55 -32.59 0.04
C LEU A 167 8.02 -32.69 -1.40
N VAL A 168 8.44 -31.80 -2.29
CA VAL A 168 8.04 -31.83 -3.71
C VAL A 168 8.55 -33.12 -4.39
N CYS A 169 9.78 -33.54 -4.12
CA CYS A 169 10.34 -34.77 -4.66
C CYS A 169 9.62 -36.00 -4.11
N GLY A 170 9.33 -36.04 -2.81
CA GLY A 170 8.57 -37.12 -2.18
C GLY A 170 7.16 -37.22 -2.73
N PHE A 171 6.50 -36.07 -2.94
CA PHE A 171 5.21 -35.99 -3.61
C PHE A 171 5.28 -36.56 -5.03
N GLY A 172 6.26 -36.11 -5.85
CA GLY A 172 6.46 -36.61 -7.20
C GLY A 172 6.70 -38.12 -7.23
N PHE A 173 7.46 -38.65 -6.28
CA PHE A 173 7.75 -40.08 -6.18
C PHE A 173 6.51 -40.90 -5.85
N VAL A 174 5.67 -40.44 -4.92
CA VAL A 174 4.42 -41.14 -4.60
C VAL A 174 3.42 -41.02 -5.75
N SER A 175 3.37 -39.88 -6.44
CA SER A 175 2.59 -39.72 -7.66
C SER A 175 3.04 -40.71 -8.75
N LEU A 176 4.35 -40.82 -9.01
CA LEU A 176 4.93 -41.82 -9.90
C LEU A 176 4.50 -43.25 -9.51
N CYS A 177 4.59 -43.60 -8.23
CA CYS A 177 4.15 -44.90 -7.71
C CYS A 177 2.65 -45.16 -7.92
N THR A 178 1.82 -44.13 -7.98
CA THR A 178 0.37 -44.25 -8.24
C THR A 178 0.09 -44.84 -9.61
N ALA A 179 0.97 -44.62 -10.60
CA ALA A 179 0.87 -45.25 -11.92
C ALA A 179 0.96 -46.79 -11.88
N PHE A 180 1.48 -47.36 -10.78
CA PHE A 180 1.68 -48.80 -10.59
C PHE A 180 0.64 -49.44 -9.66
N VAL A 181 -0.31 -48.66 -9.13
CA VAL A 181 -1.33 -49.19 -8.21
C VAL A 181 -2.35 -50.05 -8.96
N GLN A 182 -2.70 -51.20 -8.38
CA GLN A 182 -3.65 -52.16 -8.97
C GLN A 182 -4.88 -52.42 -8.09
N SER A 183 -4.97 -51.81 -6.90
CA SER A 183 -6.08 -52.05 -5.98
C SER A 183 -6.54 -50.76 -5.30
N PHE A 184 -7.81 -50.75 -4.85
CA PHE A 184 -8.38 -49.68 -4.02
C PHE A 184 -7.53 -49.39 -2.78
N ALA A 185 -7.08 -50.44 -2.07
CA ALA A 185 -6.26 -50.30 -0.87
C ALA A 185 -4.90 -49.66 -1.19
N GLY A 186 -4.25 -50.08 -2.29
CA GLY A 186 -2.99 -49.48 -2.74
C GLY A 186 -3.16 -48.00 -3.07
N LEU A 187 -4.28 -47.62 -3.69
CA LEU A 187 -4.55 -46.21 -4.00
C LEU A 187 -4.78 -45.41 -2.71
N LEU A 188 -5.51 -45.96 -1.74
CA LEU A 188 -5.75 -45.32 -0.45
C LEU A 188 -4.44 -45.03 0.29
N VAL A 189 -3.49 -45.98 0.27
CA VAL A 189 -2.15 -45.80 0.84
C VAL A 189 -1.36 -44.73 0.09
N ALA A 190 -1.34 -44.76 -1.26
CA ALA A 190 -0.66 -43.75 -2.06
C ALA A 190 -1.22 -42.34 -1.77
N ARG A 191 -2.54 -42.19 -1.67
CA ARG A 191 -3.20 -40.92 -1.32
C ARG A 191 -2.86 -40.43 0.09
N ALA A 192 -2.76 -41.35 1.05
CA ALA A 192 -2.32 -41.01 2.40
C ALA A 192 -0.89 -40.43 2.39
N PHE A 193 0.05 -41.08 1.70
CA PHE A 193 1.42 -40.59 1.57
C PHE A 193 1.53 -39.27 0.79
N LEU A 194 0.72 -39.06 -0.25
CA LEU A 194 0.63 -37.75 -0.91
C LEU A 194 0.20 -36.65 0.08
N GLY A 195 -0.75 -36.96 0.97
CA GLY A 195 -1.15 -36.06 2.05
C GLY A 195 -0.01 -35.69 2.99
N VAL A 196 0.90 -36.64 3.28
CA VAL A 196 2.10 -36.38 4.10
C VAL A 196 3.04 -35.39 3.43
N PHE A 197 3.33 -35.58 2.14
CA PHE A 197 4.28 -34.74 1.43
C PHE A 197 3.69 -33.37 1.06
N GLU A 198 2.44 -33.30 0.61
CA GLU A 198 1.82 -32.04 0.20
C GLU A 198 1.44 -31.14 1.38
N GLY A 199 1.09 -31.73 2.53
CA GLY A 199 0.65 -31.00 3.74
C GLY A 199 1.63 -29.91 4.21
N GLY A 200 2.93 -30.10 3.98
CA GLY A 200 3.96 -29.12 4.33
C GLY A 200 4.28 -28.08 3.25
N VAL A 201 3.89 -28.31 2.00
CA VAL A 201 4.35 -27.51 0.85
C VAL A 201 3.72 -26.12 0.85
N MET A 202 2.38 -26.04 0.94
CA MET A 202 1.67 -24.75 0.89
C MET A 202 2.07 -23.78 2.03
N PRO A 203 2.00 -24.17 3.31
CA PRO A 203 2.42 -23.28 4.39
C PRO A 203 3.93 -23.04 4.39
N GLY A 204 4.73 -24.00 3.92
CA GLY A 204 6.17 -23.83 3.84
C GLY A 204 6.62 -22.88 2.74
N LEU A 205 5.96 -22.88 1.58
CA LEU A 205 6.17 -21.88 0.52
C LEU A 205 5.72 -20.49 0.98
N ALA A 206 4.60 -20.39 1.72
CA ALA A 206 4.19 -19.14 2.33
C ALA A 206 5.27 -18.59 3.28
N PHE A 207 5.83 -19.44 4.15
CA PHE A 207 6.96 -19.09 5.02
C PHE A 207 8.19 -18.68 4.22
N PHE A 208 8.56 -19.42 3.18
CA PHE A 208 9.72 -19.10 2.34
C PHE A 208 9.63 -17.69 1.73
N ILE A 209 8.46 -17.28 1.23
CA ILE A 209 8.26 -15.94 0.69
C ILE A 209 8.42 -14.87 1.79
N THR A 210 8.04 -15.16 3.04
CA THR A 210 8.27 -14.22 4.17
C THR A 210 9.74 -13.88 4.41
N CYS A 211 10.68 -14.75 4.00
CA CYS A 211 12.10 -14.51 4.15
C CYS A 211 12.67 -13.45 3.19
N PHE A 212 11.92 -13.02 2.16
CA PHE A 212 12.42 -12.11 1.11
C PHE A 212 11.61 -10.82 0.96
N TYR A 213 10.36 -10.80 1.44
CA TYR A 213 9.42 -9.70 1.21
C TYR A 213 8.94 -9.04 2.48
N LYS A 214 8.73 -7.73 2.41
CA LYS A 214 8.16 -6.94 3.51
C LYS A 214 6.69 -7.34 3.73
N ARG A 215 6.18 -7.11 4.94
CA ARG A 215 4.80 -7.44 5.34
C ARG A 215 3.72 -6.91 4.37
N ASN A 216 3.87 -5.67 3.90
CA ASN A 216 2.96 -5.03 2.95
C ASN A 216 3.13 -5.51 1.50
N GLU A 217 4.19 -6.27 1.20
CA GLU A 217 4.48 -6.84 -0.12
C GLU A 217 3.97 -8.29 -0.23
N LEU A 218 3.85 -9.02 0.88
CA LEU A 218 3.58 -10.46 0.89
C LEU A 218 2.26 -10.85 0.25
N LEU A 219 1.19 -10.10 0.51
CA LEU A 219 -0.17 -10.58 0.29
C LEU A 219 -0.53 -10.71 -1.19
N PHE A 220 -0.11 -9.74 -2.02
CA PHE A 220 -0.24 -9.82 -3.46
C PHE A 220 0.50 -11.04 -4.04
N ARG A 221 1.71 -11.33 -3.55
CA ARG A 221 2.55 -12.45 -4.00
C ARG A 221 1.99 -13.80 -3.56
N ILE A 222 1.41 -13.83 -2.37
CA ILE A 222 0.64 -14.98 -1.89
C ILE A 222 -0.55 -15.23 -2.82
N GLY A 223 -1.27 -14.18 -3.22
CA GLY A 223 -2.35 -14.27 -4.21
C GLY A 223 -1.89 -14.86 -5.56
N ILE A 224 -0.71 -14.46 -6.06
CA ILE A 224 -0.15 -15.00 -7.30
C ILE A 224 0.16 -16.49 -7.15
N TYR A 225 0.89 -16.94 -6.12
CA TYR A 225 1.22 -18.36 -6.06
C TYR A 225 0.00 -19.24 -5.77
N VAL A 226 -0.97 -18.78 -4.97
CA VAL A 226 -2.19 -19.55 -4.72
C VAL A 226 -3.05 -19.69 -5.99
N SER A 227 -2.93 -18.77 -6.94
CA SER A 227 -3.55 -18.93 -8.28
C SER A 227 -3.01 -20.12 -9.08
N ALA A 228 -1.90 -20.73 -8.64
CA ALA A 228 -1.43 -22.00 -9.19
C ALA A 228 -2.48 -23.12 -9.10
N ALA A 229 -3.40 -23.06 -8.13
CA ALA A 229 -4.52 -24.00 -8.05
C ALA A 229 -5.43 -23.94 -9.29
N SER A 230 -5.79 -22.72 -9.74
CA SER A 230 -6.54 -22.53 -10.99
C SER A 230 -5.70 -22.85 -12.23
N MET A 231 -4.39 -22.54 -12.23
CA MET A 231 -3.51 -22.90 -13.35
C MET A 231 -3.39 -24.41 -13.50
N ALA A 232 -3.23 -25.15 -12.41
CA ALA A 232 -3.19 -26.61 -12.41
C ALA A 232 -4.47 -27.21 -13.03
N GLY A 233 -5.63 -26.61 -12.78
CA GLY A 233 -6.88 -26.99 -13.45
C GLY A 233 -6.82 -26.86 -14.99
N ALA A 234 -6.28 -25.75 -15.49
CA ALA A 234 -6.10 -25.52 -16.92
C ALA A 234 -5.08 -26.47 -17.56
N PHE A 235 -3.94 -26.71 -16.91
CA PHE A 235 -2.91 -27.61 -17.41
C PHE A 235 -3.32 -29.09 -17.31
N GLY A 236 -4.01 -29.48 -16.24
CA GLY A 236 -4.38 -30.87 -15.98
C GLY A 236 -5.29 -31.47 -17.06
N GLY A 237 -6.30 -30.72 -17.54
CA GLY A 237 -7.18 -31.17 -18.63
C GLY A 237 -6.44 -31.38 -19.96
N LEU A 238 -5.54 -30.45 -20.32
CA LEU A 238 -4.71 -30.55 -21.52
C LEU A 238 -3.73 -31.73 -21.44
N LEU A 239 -3.02 -31.84 -20.32
CA LEU A 239 -2.03 -32.88 -20.07
C LEU A 239 -2.68 -34.26 -20.04
N ALA A 240 -3.82 -34.42 -19.38
CA ALA A 240 -4.58 -35.67 -19.38
C ALA A 240 -5.02 -36.09 -20.78
N THR A 241 -5.44 -35.13 -21.62
CA THR A 241 -5.83 -35.40 -23.01
C THR A 241 -4.64 -35.85 -23.87
N GLY A 242 -3.48 -35.20 -23.71
CA GLY A 242 -2.27 -35.53 -24.46
C GLY A 242 -1.70 -36.90 -24.06
N LEU A 243 -1.56 -37.14 -22.75
CA LEU A 243 -0.95 -38.37 -22.23
C LEU A 243 -1.83 -39.61 -22.40
N ALA A 244 -3.15 -39.44 -22.50
CA ALA A 244 -4.06 -40.55 -22.79
C ALA A 244 -3.92 -41.11 -24.21
N ARG A 245 -3.29 -40.36 -25.14
CA ARG A 245 -3.06 -40.80 -26.53
C ARG A 245 -1.80 -41.66 -26.68
N ILE A 246 -0.95 -41.72 -25.65
CA ILE A 246 0.26 -42.55 -25.69
C ILE A 246 -0.17 -44.03 -25.71
N PRO A 247 0.28 -44.83 -26.69
CA PRO A 247 -0.06 -46.25 -26.77
C PRO A 247 0.46 -47.01 -25.56
N ALA A 248 -0.14 -48.17 -25.24
CA ALA A 248 0.25 -48.98 -24.10
C ALA A 248 1.73 -49.41 -24.19
N TRP A 249 2.46 -49.28 -23.07
CA TRP A 249 3.89 -49.57 -22.98
C TRP A 249 4.26 -50.09 -21.58
N GLY A 250 5.43 -50.71 -21.43
CA GLY A 250 5.88 -51.28 -20.16
C GLY A 250 6.18 -52.79 -20.22
N ALA A 251 6.46 -53.38 -19.06
CA ALA A 251 6.73 -54.82 -18.96
C ALA A 251 5.44 -55.63 -18.97
N SER A 252 5.50 -56.91 -19.35
CA SER A 252 4.34 -57.81 -19.38
C SER A 252 3.63 -57.96 -18.02
N SER A 253 4.35 -57.76 -16.91
CA SER A 253 3.81 -57.77 -15.55
C SER A 253 3.12 -56.45 -15.13
N MET A 254 3.37 -55.34 -15.83
CA MET A 254 2.72 -54.05 -15.59
C MET A 254 2.69 -53.20 -16.86
N ILE A 255 1.52 -53.14 -17.49
CA ILE A 255 1.27 -52.32 -18.66
C ILE A 255 0.80 -50.93 -18.23
N ILE A 256 1.49 -49.88 -18.68
CA ILE A 256 1.14 -48.48 -18.46
C ILE A 256 0.36 -47.98 -19.67
N HIS A 257 -0.88 -47.54 -19.43
CA HIS A 257 -1.74 -46.94 -20.45
C HIS A 257 -2.72 -45.92 -19.84
N THR A 258 -3.30 -45.07 -20.68
CA THR A 258 -4.40 -44.15 -20.31
C THR A 258 -4.08 -43.28 -19.09
N TRP A 259 -4.81 -43.43 -17.98
CA TRP A 259 -4.64 -42.65 -16.76
C TRP A 259 -3.29 -42.88 -16.07
N ARG A 260 -2.68 -44.08 -16.23
CA ARG A 260 -1.38 -44.39 -15.61
C ARG A 260 -0.25 -43.52 -16.17
N ASN A 261 -0.37 -43.10 -17.44
CA ASN A 261 0.59 -42.19 -18.06
C ASN A 261 0.62 -40.82 -17.36
N ILE A 262 -0.53 -40.34 -16.88
CA ILE A 262 -0.64 -39.04 -16.22
C ILE A 262 0.28 -39.01 -15.00
N PHE A 263 0.06 -39.94 -14.07
CA PHE A 263 0.83 -40.04 -12.83
C PHE A 263 2.30 -40.41 -13.08
N PHE A 264 2.59 -41.22 -14.10
CA PHE A 264 3.96 -41.60 -14.41
C PHE A 264 4.80 -40.39 -14.84
N PHE A 265 4.36 -39.67 -15.89
CA PHE A 265 5.13 -38.56 -16.44
C PHE A 265 5.11 -37.33 -15.52
N GLU A 266 3.97 -37.02 -14.91
CA GLU A 266 3.86 -35.93 -13.94
C GLU A 266 4.73 -36.19 -12.70
N GLY A 267 4.66 -37.39 -12.15
CA GLY A 267 5.45 -37.78 -10.98
C GLY A 267 6.95 -37.72 -11.27
N LEU A 268 7.38 -38.28 -12.41
CA LEU A 268 8.78 -38.22 -12.85
C LEU A 268 9.26 -36.78 -13.04
N PHE A 269 8.48 -35.95 -13.73
CA PHE A 269 8.83 -34.55 -13.94
C PHE A 269 8.91 -33.78 -12.62
N THR A 270 7.97 -34.03 -11.70
CA THR A 270 7.95 -33.41 -10.38
C THR A 270 9.15 -33.84 -9.53
N CYS A 271 9.60 -35.10 -9.62
CA CYS A 271 10.85 -35.56 -8.99
C CYS A 271 12.07 -34.81 -9.54
N ILE A 272 12.18 -34.67 -10.87
CA ILE A 272 13.31 -33.98 -11.51
C ILE A 272 13.35 -32.52 -11.05
N VAL A 273 12.20 -31.83 -11.05
CA VAL A 273 12.10 -30.45 -10.56
C VAL A 273 12.40 -30.37 -9.06
N GLY A 274 11.90 -31.29 -8.26
CA GLY A 274 12.18 -31.39 -6.82
C GLY A 274 13.67 -31.56 -6.52
N ILE A 275 14.38 -32.41 -7.28
CA ILE A 275 15.83 -32.60 -7.14
C ILE A 275 16.60 -31.35 -7.60
N GLY A 276 16.11 -30.64 -8.63
CA GLY A 276 16.72 -29.42 -9.16
C GLY A 276 16.46 -28.15 -8.33
N ALA A 277 15.36 -28.09 -7.59
CA ALA A 277 14.94 -26.89 -6.86
C ALA A 277 15.95 -26.35 -5.82
N PRO A 278 16.73 -27.16 -5.08
CA PRO A 278 17.74 -26.66 -4.15
C PRO A 278 18.85 -25.82 -4.82
N PHE A 279 19.11 -26.02 -6.12
CA PHE A 279 20.09 -25.24 -6.86
C PHE A 279 19.55 -23.84 -7.22
N LEU A 280 18.23 -23.71 -7.36
CA LEU A 280 17.57 -22.45 -7.72
C LEU A 280 17.11 -21.66 -6.48
N MET A 281 16.75 -22.35 -5.38
CA MET A 281 16.23 -21.72 -4.16
C MET A 281 17.36 -21.09 -3.30
N PRO A 282 17.36 -19.75 -3.11
CA PRO A 282 18.24 -19.10 -2.13
C PRO A 282 17.80 -19.42 -0.69
N ARG A 283 18.72 -19.37 0.29
CA ARG A 283 18.36 -19.59 1.72
C ARG A 283 17.79 -18.33 2.37
N ASN A 284 18.41 -17.19 2.10
CA ASN A 284 18.10 -15.89 2.67
C ASN A 284 18.46 -14.79 1.64
N PRO A 285 18.11 -13.52 1.88
CA PRO A 285 18.43 -12.43 0.96
C PRO A 285 19.92 -12.21 0.70
N GLU A 286 20.79 -12.64 1.62
CA GLU A 286 22.25 -12.50 1.53
C GLU A 286 22.88 -13.52 0.57
N GLU A 287 22.26 -14.70 0.45
CA GLU A 287 22.69 -15.79 -0.43
C GLU A 287 21.97 -15.79 -1.80
N CYS A 288 21.30 -14.70 -2.17
CA CYS A 288 20.63 -14.58 -3.47
C CYS A 288 21.64 -14.55 -4.63
N TRP A 289 21.79 -15.66 -5.34
CA TRP A 289 22.74 -15.82 -6.45
C TRP A 289 22.51 -14.85 -7.62
N PHE A 290 21.27 -14.38 -7.83
CA PHE A 290 20.91 -13.45 -8.91
C PHE A 290 20.96 -11.96 -8.52
N LEU A 291 21.29 -11.64 -7.26
CA LEU A 291 21.49 -10.27 -6.79
C LEU A 291 22.99 -9.98 -6.68
N ASN A 292 23.40 -8.76 -7.02
CA ASN A 292 24.75 -8.28 -6.76
C ASN A 292 24.94 -7.94 -5.26
N GLU A 293 26.18 -7.66 -4.84
CA GLU A 293 26.52 -7.43 -3.43
C GLU A 293 25.74 -6.24 -2.82
N ARG A 294 25.63 -5.12 -3.53
CA ARG A 294 24.82 -3.97 -3.09
C ARG A 294 23.34 -4.33 -2.95
N GLU A 295 22.79 -5.05 -3.92
CA GLU A 295 21.39 -5.48 -3.93
C GLU A 295 21.07 -6.47 -2.82
N ARG A 296 22.01 -7.38 -2.48
CA ARG A 296 21.90 -8.30 -1.32
C ARG A 296 21.87 -7.53 -0.01
N MET A 297 22.73 -6.52 0.13
CA MET A 297 22.76 -5.65 1.30
C MET A 297 21.46 -4.86 1.45
N ILE A 298 20.90 -4.34 0.35
CA ILE A 298 19.57 -3.70 0.34
C ILE A 298 18.49 -4.73 0.72
N ALA A 299 18.51 -5.93 0.14
CA ALA A 299 17.51 -6.96 0.38
C ALA A 299 17.52 -7.48 1.84
N SER A 300 18.69 -7.57 2.48
CA SER A 300 18.83 -7.95 3.90
C SER A 300 18.45 -6.78 4.82
N LYS A 301 19.09 -5.62 4.67
CA LYS A 301 18.86 -4.46 5.56
C LYS A 301 17.44 -3.91 5.48
N ARG A 302 16.74 -4.03 4.34
CA ARG A 302 15.34 -3.59 4.21
C ARG A 302 14.37 -4.42 5.04
N LEU A 303 14.71 -5.68 5.35
CA LEU A 303 13.91 -6.52 6.24
C LEU A 303 14.23 -6.17 7.70
N VAL A 304 15.50 -5.97 8.03
CA VAL A 304 15.98 -5.61 9.39
C VAL A 304 15.47 -4.25 9.85
N LEU A 305 15.53 -3.20 9.02
CA LEU A 305 15.06 -1.84 9.37
C LEU A 305 13.54 -1.77 9.64
N LYS A 306 12.76 -2.76 9.18
CA LYS A 306 11.32 -2.86 9.43
C LYS A 306 10.96 -3.90 10.49
N ALA A 307 11.92 -4.72 10.94
CA ALA A 307 11.74 -5.74 11.97
C ALA A 307 11.84 -5.13 13.39
N GLY A 308 11.22 -3.97 13.63
CA GLY A 308 11.20 -3.29 14.94
C GLY A 308 10.41 -4.03 16.03
N ALA A 309 9.72 -5.11 15.67
CA ALA A 309 9.24 -6.13 16.59
C ALA A 309 10.10 -7.38 16.38
N ASP A 310 10.71 -7.88 17.46
CA ASP A 310 11.60 -9.03 17.48
C ASP A 310 11.03 -10.19 16.63
N GLU A 311 11.49 -10.36 15.38
CA GLU A 311 10.98 -11.41 14.48
C GLU A 311 11.35 -12.82 14.98
N ASN A 312 12.21 -12.89 16.00
CA ASN A 312 12.54 -14.09 16.76
C ASN A 312 11.66 -14.28 18.02
N GLU A 313 10.59 -13.48 18.19
CA GLU A 313 9.60 -13.67 19.24
C GLU A 313 9.10 -15.11 19.23
N LYS A 314 9.46 -15.87 20.27
CA LYS A 314 9.09 -17.27 20.39
C LYS A 314 7.57 -17.36 20.57
N THR A 315 6.94 -18.27 19.84
CA THR A 315 5.49 -18.50 19.96
C THR A 315 5.18 -19.14 21.31
N GLU A 316 4.70 -18.34 22.25
CA GLU A 316 4.20 -18.78 23.55
C GLU A 316 2.71 -19.16 23.54
N VAL A 317 2.27 -19.88 24.57
CA VAL A 317 0.88 -20.36 24.71
C VAL A 317 -0.12 -19.20 24.74
N HIS A 318 0.26 -18.06 25.31
CA HIS A 318 -0.61 -16.90 25.38
C HIS A 318 -0.88 -16.30 23.98
N HIS A 319 0.10 -16.31 23.08
CA HIS A 319 -0.08 -15.92 21.67
C HIS A 319 -1.08 -16.83 20.95
N VAL A 320 -1.03 -18.14 21.23
CA VAL A 320 -1.98 -19.11 20.67
C VAL A 320 -3.39 -18.84 21.18
N LYS A 321 -3.56 -18.67 22.49
CA LYS A 321 -4.85 -18.32 23.09
C LYS A 321 -5.41 -17.04 22.50
N ARG A 322 -4.56 -16.04 22.26
CA ARG A 322 -4.95 -14.74 21.71
C ARG A 322 -5.40 -14.85 20.25
N ALA A 323 -4.68 -15.61 19.42
CA ALA A 323 -5.06 -15.90 18.03
C ALA A 323 -6.38 -16.67 17.95
N VAL A 324 -6.56 -17.72 18.78
CA VAL A 324 -7.80 -18.52 18.80
C VAL A 324 -8.99 -17.67 19.27
N MET A 325 -8.81 -16.79 20.26
CA MET A 325 -9.88 -15.92 20.77
C MET A 325 -10.21 -14.71 19.87
N ASN A 326 -9.54 -14.57 18.71
CA ASN A 326 -9.82 -13.49 17.76
C ASN A 326 -11.03 -13.84 16.89
N ILE A 327 -12.15 -13.13 17.09
CA ILE A 327 -13.37 -13.36 16.31
C ILE A 327 -13.17 -13.21 14.79
N THR A 328 -12.21 -12.37 14.37
CA THR A 328 -11.87 -12.25 12.95
C THR A 328 -11.29 -13.53 12.36
N ASN A 329 -10.55 -14.30 13.17
CA ASN A 329 -10.02 -15.57 12.71
C ASN A 329 -11.12 -16.60 12.50
N TYR A 330 -12.21 -16.57 13.28
CA TYR A 330 -13.32 -17.50 13.10
C TYR A 330 -14.05 -17.25 11.78
N PHE A 331 -14.51 -16.02 11.50
CA PHE A 331 -15.24 -15.79 10.25
C PHE A 331 -14.34 -15.92 9.01
N CYS A 332 -13.04 -15.64 9.12
CA CYS A 332 -12.09 -15.93 8.05
C CYS A 332 -11.84 -17.43 7.87
N ALA A 333 -11.72 -18.20 8.96
CA ALA A 333 -11.56 -19.65 8.91
C ALA A 333 -12.79 -20.34 8.32
N PHE A 334 -13.99 -19.98 8.76
CA PHE A 334 -15.23 -20.51 8.19
C PHE A 334 -15.46 -20.02 6.75
N GLY A 335 -15.12 -18.77 6.44
CA GLY A 335 -15.15 -18.25 5.07
C GLY A 335 -14.23 -19.05 4.13
N PHE A 336 -13.00 -19.33 4.57
CA PHE A 336 -12.09 -20.22 3.84
C PHE A 336 -12.69 -21.63 3.74
N PHE A 337 -13.15 -22.23 4.84
CA PHE A 337 -13.77 -23.55 4.85
C PHE A 337 -14.85 -23.70 3.76
N PHE A 338 -15.80 -22.78 3.69
CA PHE A 338 -16.87 -22.83 2.69
C PHE A 338 -16.38 -22.60 1.26
N ILE A 339 -15.44 -21.67 1.04
CA ILE A 339 -14.79 -21.52 -0.27
C ILE A 339 -14.06 -22.80 -0.68
N ASN A 340 -13.39 -23.45 0.26
CA ASN A 340 -12.58 -24.64 -0.01
C ASN A 340 -13.44 -25.84 -0.37
N ILE A 341 -14.66 -25.96 0.18
CA ILE A 341 -15.64 -26.97 -0.27
C ILE A 341 -15.83 -26.86 -1.79
N THR A 342 -16.03 -25.64 -2.28
CA THR A 342 -16.23 -25.38 -3.71
C THR A 342 -14.96 -25.56 -4.52
N VAL A 343 -13.84 -24.95 -4.11
CA VAL A 343 -12.58 -25.02 -4.86
C VAL A 343 -12.11 -26.46 -4.99
N GLN A 344 -12.10 -27.24 -3.90
CA GLN A 344 -11.71 -28.65 -3.96
C GLN A 344 -12.76 -29.50 -4.67
N GLY A 345 -14.05 -29.26 -4.45
CA GLY A 345 -15.13 -30.04 -5.06
C GLY A 345 -15.12 -29.90 -6.58
N ILE A 346 -14.98 -28.67 -7.07
CA ILE A 346 -14.84 -28.40 -8.50
C ILE A 346 -13.52 -28.98 -9.05
N SER A 347 -12.42 -28.86 -8.32
CA SER A 347 -11.11 -29.43 -8.74
C SER A 347 -11.14 -30.95 -8.90
N LEU A 348 -11.78 -31.67 -7.99
CA LEU A 348 -11.84 -33.13 -8.02
C LEU A 348 -12.88 -33.68 -9.01
N PHE A 349 -14.01 -32.99 -9.16
CA PHE A 349 -15.19 -33.55 -9.83
C PHE A 349 -15.57 -32.83 -11.13
N MET A 350 -14.96 -31.69 -11.51
CA MET A 350 -15.31 -30.99 -12.77
C MET A 350 -15.28 -31.92 -13.99
N PRO A 351 -14.25 -32.76 -14.23
CA PRO A 351 -14.25 -33.65 -15.38
C PRO A 351 -15.41 -34.67 -15.35
N THR A 352 -15.77 -35.16 -14.16
CA THR A 352 -16.91 -36.08 -13.97
C THR A 352 -18.24 -35.37 -14.23
N ILE A 353 -18.41 -34.16 -13.67
CA ILE A 353 -19.61 -33.33 -13.87
C ILE A 353 -19.80 -33.04 -15.37
N LEU A 354 -18.73 -32.70 -16.08
CA LEU A 354 -18.77 -32.42 -17.52
C LEU A 354 -19.02 -33.67 -18.37
N ALA A 355 -18.50 -34.83 -17.98
CA ALA A 355 -18.82 -36.09 -18.65
C ALA A 355 -20.30 -36.46 -18.48
N ASP A 356 -20.86 -36.23 -17.28
CA ASP A 356 -22.27 -36.49 -16.95
C ASP A 356 -23.25 -35.50 -17.63
N LEU A 357 -22.75 -34.43 -18.26
CA LEU A 357 -23.52 -33.59 -19.19
C LEU A 357 -23.72 -34.25 -20.57
N GLY A 358 -23.14 -35.43 -20.80
CA GLY A 358 -23.24 -36.18 -22.05
C GLY A 358 -22.04 -36.01 -22.99
N TRP A 359 -20.94 -35.43 -22.51
CA TRP A 359 -19.71 -35.25 -23.30
C TRP A 359 -18.74 -36.41 -23.13
N THR A 360 -17.96 -36.70 -24.18
CA THR A 360 -16.89 -37.70 -24.12
C THR A 360 -15.81 -37.27 -23.13
N ALA A 361 -15.06 -38.23 -22.57
CA ALA A 361 -14.01 -37.93 -21.60
C ALA A 361 -13.00 -36.88 -22.11
N THR A 362 -12.58 -36.99 -23.37
CA THR A 362 -11.69 -36.01 -24.02
C THR A 362 -12.33 -34.63 -24.15
N LYS A 363 -13.61 -34.55 -24.53
CA LYS A 363 -14.31 -33.28 -24.62
C LYS A 363 -14.47 -32.64 -23.24
N ALA A 364 -14.86 -33.41 -22.22
CA ALA A 364 -14.96 -32.96 -20.84
C ALA A 364 -13.63 -32.40 -20.29
N GLN A 365 -12.51 -33.06 -20.62
CA GLN A 365 -11.16 -32.62 -20.22
C GLN A 365 -10.71 -31.33 -20.89
N LEU A 366 -11.05 -31.13 -22.17
CA LEU A 366 -10.74 -29.88 -22.87
C LEU A 366 -11.65 -28.73 -22.40
N TYR A 367 -12.93 -29.04 -22.11
CA TYR A 367 -13.91 -28.05 -21.69
C TYR A 367 -13.71 -27.60 -20.24
N SER A 368 -12.97 -28.33 -19.41
CA SER A 368 -12.57 -27.85 -18.09
C SER A 368 -11.55 -26.72 -18.14
N VAL A 369 -10.75 -26.62 -19.22
CA VAL A 369 -9.62 -25.68 -19.34
C VAL A 369 -10.07 -24.20 -19.32
N PRO A 370 -11.04 -23.75 -20.14
CA PRO A 370 -11.38 -22.33 -20.20
C PRO A 370 -11.91 -21.74 -18.88
N PRO A 371 -12.81 -22.41 -18.12
CA PRO A 371 -13.24 -21.93 -16.81
C PRO A 371 -12.07 -21.70 -15.82
N TYR A 372 -11.04 -22.54 -15.86
CA TYR A 372 -9.85 -22.40 -15.02
C TYR A 372 -8.94 -21.26 -15.44
N VAL A 373 -8.76 -21.05 -16.75
CA VAL A 373 -8.00 -19.89 -17.27
C VAL A 373 -8.65 -18.59 -16.84
N CYS A 374 -9.97 -18.46 -17.00
CA CYS A 374 -10.72 -17.29 -16.53
C CYS A 374 -10.59 -17.11 -15.02
N ALA A 375 -10.72 -18.17 -14.24
CA ALA A 375 -10.57 -18.11 -12.79
C ALA A 375 -9.17 -17.64 -12.36
N CYS A 376 -8.11 -18.08 -13.05
CA CYS A 376 -6.74 -17.65 -12.77
C CYS A 376 -6.56 -16.14 -12.99
N LEU A 377 -7.00 -15.63 -14.15
CA LEU A 377 -6.87 -14.20 -14.49
C LEU A 377 -7.66 -13.33 -13.51
N ILE A 378 -8.89 -13.73 -13.18
CA ILE A 378 -9.75 -13.02 -12.23
C ILE A 378 -9.18 -13.10 -10.81
N ALA A 379 -8.70 -14.25 -10.34
CA ALA A 379 -8.12 -14.39 -9.00
C ALA A 379 -6.90 -13.47 -8.81
N ILE A 380 -6.01 -13.38 -9.80
CA ILE A 380 -4.86 -12.47 -9.78
C ILE A 380 -5.33 -11.00 -9.81
N GLY A 381 -6.30 -10.66 -10.67
CA GLY A 381 -6.86 -9.31 -10.76
C GLY A 381 -7.54 -8.85 -9.47
N VAL A 382 -8.32 -9.73 -8.83
CA VAL A 382 -8.96 -9.47 -7.54
C VAL A 382 -7.93 -9.31 -6.44
N ALA A 383 -6.90 -10.16 -6.39
CA ALA A 383 -5.81 -10.02 -5.42
C ALA A 383 -5.11 -8.65 -5.57
N PHE A 384 -4.83 -8.21 -6.81
CA PHE A 384 -4.25 -6.90 -7.08
C PHE A 384 -5.13 -5.73 -6.62
N LEU A 385 -6.41 -5.73 -7.01
CA LEU A 385 -7.36 -4.66 -6.69
C LEU A 385 -7.67 -4.59 -5.19
N SER A 386 -7.82 -5.75 -4.55
CA SER A 386 -8.06 -5.90 -3.12
C SER A 386 -6.90 -5.31 -2.29
N ASP A 387 -5.66 -5.56 -2.70
CA ASP A 387 -4.47 -5.00 -2.07
C ASP A 387 -4.33 -3.49 -2.33
N LYS A 388 -4.57 -3.03 -3.56
CA LYS A 388 -4.48 -1.59 -3.91
C LYS A 388 -5.49 -0.74 -3.14
N THR A 389 -6.69 -1.27 -2.90
CA THR A 389 -7.78 -0.53 -2.26
C THR A 389 -7.91 -0.78 -0.76
N ASN A 390 -7.17 -1.74 -0.20
CA ASN A 390 -7.25 -2.17 1.21
C ASN A 390 -8.68 -2.54 1.67
N ARG A 391 -9.54 -3.03 0.77
CA ARG A 391 -10.98 -3.28 1.00
C ARG A 391 -11.37 -4.75 0.85
N ARG A 392 -10.62 -5.65 1.48
CA ARG A 392 -10.68 -7.11 1.24
C ARG A 392 -12.05 -7.73 1.37
N GLY A 393 -12.76 -7.41 2.47
CA GLY A 393 -14.09 -7.95 2.71
C GLY A 393 -15.09 -7.65 1.58
N ILE A 394 -14.98 -6.48 0.94
CA ILE A 394 -15.89 -6.07 -0.14
C ILE A 394 -15.67 -6.93 -1.38
N TYR A 395 -14.42 -7.19 -1.78
CA TYR A 395 -14.15 -8.06 -2.93
C TYR A 395 -14.59 -9.49 -2.67
N LEU A 396 -14.41 -10.00 -1.45
CA LEU A 396 -14.90 -11.33 -1.06
C LEU A 396 -16.43 -11.42 -1.14
N ALA A 397 -17.15 -10.40 -0.68
CA ALA A 397 -18.62 -10.34 -0.74
C ALA A 397 -19.14 -10.18 -2.18
N ILE A 398 -18.44 -9.45 -3.04
CA ILE A 398 -18.85 -9.25 -4.44
C ILE A 398 -18.58 -10.48 -5.29
N PHE A 399 -17.38 -11.05 -5.22
CA PHE A 399 -16.98 -12.14 -6.12
C PHE A 399 -17.62 -13.48 -5.77
N THR A 400 -18.14 -13.68 -4.55
CA THR A 400 -18.95 -14.87 -4.26
C THR A 400 -20.32 -14.85 -4.98
N LEU A 401 -20.86 -13.68 -5.37
CA LEU A 401 -22.17 -13.58 -6.04
C LEU A 401 -22.23 -14.32 -7.39
N PRO A 402 -21.23 -14.20 -8.30
CA PRO A 402 -21.12 -15.09 -9.46
C PRO A 402 -21.18 -16.58 -9.10
N ALA A 403 -20.50 -17.02 -8.04
CA ALA A 403 -20.50 -18.43 -7.66
C ALA A 403 -21.89 -18.89 -7.17
N ILE A 404 -22.62 -18.04 -6.44
CA ILE A 404 -24.02 -18.27 -6.06
C ILE A 404 -24.87 -18.44 -7.32
N ALA A 405 -24.79 -17.49 -8.27
CA ALA A 405 -25.53 -17.57 -9.53
C ALA A 405 -25.20 -18.84 -10.33
N GLY A 406 -23.92 -19.20 -10.41
CA GLY A 406 -23.45 -20.40 -11.08
C GLY A 406 -23.98 -21.69 -10.44
N PHE A 407 -23.99 -21.80 -9.10
CA PHE A 407 -24.61 -22.95 -8.44
C PHE A 407 -26.13 -22.98 -8.53
N CYS A 408 -26.80 -21.84 -8.59
CA CYS A 408 -28.22 -21.78 -8.92
C CYS A 408 -28.47 -22.38 -10.32
N ILE A 409 -27.69 -21.97 -11.31
CA ILE A 409 -27.77 -22.54 -12.66
C ILE A 409 -27.51 -24.05 -12.63
N MET A 410 -26.44 -24.51 -11.97
CA MET A 410 -26.13 -25.95 -11.88
C MET A 410 -27.22 -26.77 -11.19
N ARG A 411 -27.97 -26.17 -10.26
CA ARG A 411 -29.01 -26.83 -9.47
C ARG A 411 -30.34 -26.96 -10.19
N TRP A 412 -30.72 -25.97 -11.01
CA TRP A 412 -32.06 -25.88 -11.60
C TRP A 412 -32.10 -25.93 -13.13
N ALA A 413 -31.03 -25.51 -13.82
CA ALA A 413 -30.99 -25.63 -15.28
C ALA A 413 -30.86 -27.09 -15.70
N THR A 414 -31.58 -27.47 -16.75
CA THR A 414 -31.55 -28.81 -17.33
C THR A 414 -30.67 -28.90 -18.58
N ASP A 415 -30.44 -27.77 -19.25
CA ASP A 415 -29.67 -27.66 -20.48
C ASP A 415 -28.14 -27.77 -20.22
N PRO A 416 -27.42 -28.66 -20.93
CA PRO A 416 -25.98 -28.85 -20.76
C PRO A 416 -25.13 -27.60 -20.99
N GLU A 417 -25.43 -26.80 -22.02
CA GLU A 417 -24.65 -25.59 -22.37
C GLU A 417 -24.85 -24.50 -21.31
N THR A 418 -26.08 -24.36 -20.80
CA THR A 418 -26.39 -23.45 -19.69
C THR A 418 -25.66 -23.86 -18.41
N ARG A 419 -25.62 -25.15 -18.08
CA ARG A 419 -24.86 -25.68 -16.93
C ARG A 419 -23.36 -25.43 -17.09
N TYR A 420 -22.82 -25.54 -18.31
CA TYR A 420 -21.43 -25.19 -18.60
C TYR A 420 -21.14 -23.71 -18.33
N GLY A 421 -22.04 -22.80 -18.73
CA GLY A 421 -21.96 -21.39 -18.35
C GLY A 421 -21.97 -21.16 -16.83
N GLY A 422 -22.75 -21.97 -16.09
CA GLY A 422 -22.75 -22.00 -14.63
C GLY A 422 -21.38 -22.32 -14.03
N ILE A 423 -20.61 -23.22 -14.65
CA ILE A 423 -19.26 -23.58 -14.19
C ILE A 423 -18.30 -22.39 -14.28
N PHE A 424 -18.36 -21.57 -15.35
CA PHE A 424 -17.55 -20.35 -15.43
C PHE A 424 -17.83 -19.41 -14.26
N LEU A 425 -19.11 -19.18 -13.94
CA LEU A 425 -19.50 -18.30 -12.85
C LEU A 425 -19.03 -18.83 -11.49
N ILE A 426 -19.08 -20.15 -11.29
CA ILE A 426 -18.53 -20.81 -10.08
C ILE A 426 -17.03 -20.59 -9.97
N THR A 427 -16.26 -20.85 -11.03
CA THR A 427 -14.80 -20.80 -10.96
C THR A 427 -14.28 -19.37 -10.78
N ILE A 428 -14.83 -18.39 -11.50
CA ILE A 428 -14.41 -16.97 -11.33
C ILE A 428 -14.79 -16.40 -9.96
N GLY A 429 -15.86 -16.92 -9.34
CA GLY A 429 -16.34 -16.41 -8.06
C GLY A 429 -15.68 -17.04 -6.83
N ALA A 430 -15.40 -18.35 -6.87
CA ALA A 430 -14.89 -19.07 -5.70
C ALA A 430 -13.36 -19.01 -5.55
N PHE A 431 -12.61 -19.04 -6.66
CA PHE A 431 -11.13 -19.13 -6.62
C PHE A 431 -10.42 -17.91 -6.00
N PRO A 432 -10.93 -16.66 -6.12
CA PRO A 432 -10.36 -15.52 -5.39
C PRO A 432 -10.53 -15.61 -3.86
N GLY A 433 -11.48 -16.41 -3.37
CA GLY A 433 -11.91 -16.41 -1.96
C GLY A 433 -10.84 -16.91 -0.97
N GLY A 434 -10.14 -17.99 -1.31
CA GLY A 434 -9.14 -18.62 -0.42
C GLY A 434 -8.02 -17.66 -0.02
N PRO A 435 -7.27 -17.09 -1.01
CA PRO A 435 -6.27 -16.06 -0.73
C PRO A 435 -6.85 -14.87 0.04
N GLY A 436 -8.05 -14.41 -0.32
CA GLY A 436 -8.64 -13.22 0.28
C GLY A 436 -8.95 -13.39 1.77
N PHE A 437 -9.51 -14.52 2.21
CA PHE A 437 -9.78 -14.77 3.64
C PHE A 437 -8.50 -14.96 4.46
N LEU A 438 -7.52 -15.70 3.93
CA LEU A 438 -6.22 -15.86 4.58
C LEU A 438 -5.53 -14.51 4.78
N ALA A 439 -5.55 -13.68 3.75
CA ALA A 439 -4.99 -12.34 3.76
C ALA A 439 -5.74 -11.42 4.74
N TRP A 440 -7.08 -11.51 4.80
CA TRP A 440 -7.89 -10.72 5.72
C TRP A 440 -7.63 -11.08 7.19
N ALA A 441 -7.47 -12.37 7.52
CA ALA A 441 -7.08 -12.81 8.85
C ALA A 441 -5.70 -12.29 9.27
N ALA A 442 -4.70 -12.38 8.39
CA ALA A 442 -3.35 -11.90 8.66
C ALA A 442 -3.30 -10.40 9.02
N ASN A 443 -4.13 -9.58 8.35
CA ASN A 443 -4.23 -8.14 8.62
C ASN A 443 -4.92 -7.81 9.94
N ASN A 444 -5.75 -8.73 10.46
CA ASN A 444 -6.48 -8.55 11.72
C ASN A 444 -5.76 -9.19 12.92
N ALA A 445 -4.55 -9.69 12.71
CA ALA A 445 -3.68 -10.22 13.75
C ALA A 445 -2.51 -9.25 14.01
N ALA A 446 -2.39 -8.78 15.25
CA ALA A 446 -1.31 -7.91 15.70
C ALA A 446 -0.20 -8.74 16.35
N GLY A 447 1.06 -8.43 16.01
CA GLY A 447 2.23 -9.17 16.48
C GLY A 447 2.65 -10.31 15.55
N PRO A 448 3.95 -10.53 15.31
CA PRO A 448 4.45 -11.59 14.43
C PRO A 448 4.01 -12.99 14.85
N ALA A 449 4.09 -13.32 16.14
CA ALA A 449 3.72 -14.63 16.67
C ALA A 449 2.22 -14.92 16.52
N VAL A 450 1.35 -13.97 16.93
CA VAL A 450 -0.11 -14.11 16.82
C VAL A 450 -0.55 -14.19 15.36
N ARG A 451 0.08 -13.44 14.46
CA ARG A 451 -0.22 -13.50 13.02
C ARG A 451 0.13 -14.86 12.42
N SER A 452 1.31 -15.40 12.75
CA SER A 452 1.72 -16.74 12.31
C SER A 452 0.73 -17.81 12.76
N VAL A 453 0.31 -17.76 14.04
CA VAL A 453 -0.70 -18.69 14.57
C VAL A 453 -2.07 -18.47 13.91
N SER A 454 -2.47 -17.23 13.68
CA SER A 454 -3.76 -16.88 13.05
C SER A 454 -3.84 -17.42 11.62
N THR A 455 -2.79 -17.25 10.82
CA THR A 455 -2.75 -17.79 9.44
C THR A 455 -2.73 -19.31 9.42
N ALA A 456 -1.96 -19.94 10.31
CA ALA A 456 -1.95 -21.41 10.42
C ALA A 456 -3.33 -21.94 10.83
N TYR A 457 -3.95 -21.35 11.85
CA TYR A 457 -5.28 -21.72 12.33
C TYR A 457 -6.36 -21.63 11.23
N VAL A 458 -6.36 -20.52 10.48
CA VAL A 458 -7.30 -20.30 9.38
C VAL A 458 -7.10 -21.31 8.25
N VAL A 459 -5.85 -21.64 7.89
CA VAL A 459 -5.56 -22.68 6.89
C VAL A 459 -5.98 -24.05 7.39
N THR A 460 -5.61 -24.46 8.59
CA THR A 460 -5.94 -25.77 9.14
C THR A 460 -7.45 -26.01 9.19
N LEU A 461 -8.24 -25.04 9.68
CA LEU A 461 -9.70 -25.13 9.66
C LEU A 461 -10.27 -25.03 8.24
N GLY A 462 -9.72 -24.18 7.38
CA GLY A 462 -10.13 -24.05 5.99
C GLY A 462 -9.93 -25.35 5.20
N THR A 463 -8.84 -26.07 5.46
CA THR A 463 -8.50 -27.35 4.82
C THR A 463 -9.50 -28.45 5.16
N ALA A 464 -10.13 -28.42 6.34
CA ALA A 464 -11.21 -29.36 6.67
C ALA A 464 -12.38 -29.30 5.68
N GLY A 465 -12.57 -28.16 5.00
CA GLY A 465 -13.55 -28.02 3.91
C GLY A 465 -13.26 -28.93 2.72
N GLY A 466 -11.99 -29.29 2.49
CA GLY A 466 -11.59 -30.28 1.49
C GLY A 466 -12.10 -31.68 1.79
N ILE A 467 -12.20 -32.07 3.06
CA ILE A 467 -12.82 -33.35 3.44
C ILE A 467 -14.30 -33.32 3.03
N LEU A 468 -15.04 -32.28 3.41
CA LEU A 468 -16.46 -32.16 3.05
C LEU A 468 -16.66 -32.06 1.52
N ALA A 469 -15.77 -31.38 0.80
CA ALA A 469 -15.77 -31.30 -0.66
C ALA A 469 -15.83 -32.68 -1.31
N THR A 470 -15.05 -33.63 -0.80
CA THR A 470 -15.01 -35.00 -1.34
C THR A 470 -16.35 -35.72 -1.21
N TRP A 471 -17.25 -35.28 -0.35
CA TRP A 471 -18.59 -35.85 -0.15
C TRP A 471 -19.71 -35.06 -0.82
N THR A 472 -19.41 -33.95 -1.50
CA THR A 472 -20.43 -33.17 -2.20
C THR A 472 -20.94 -33.86 -3.46
N TYR A 473 -20.09 -34.61 -4.17
CA TYR A 473 -20.46 -35.30 -5.40
C TYR A 473 -20.33 -36.81 -5.23
N THR A 474 -21.47 -37.48 -5.00
CA THR A 474 -21.54 -38.94 -4.83
C THR A 474 -22.18 -39.60 -6.04
N SER A 475 -21.85 -40.87 -6.25
CA SER A 475 -22.41 -41.70 -7.33
C SER A 475 -23.93 -41.84 -7.25
N SER A 476 -24.53 -41.75 -6.05
CA SER A 476 -25.98 -41.81 -5.85
C SER A 476 -26.72 -40.53 -6.25
N ASP A 477 -26.03 -39.39 -6.30
CA ASP A 477 -26.59 -38.07 -6.64
C ASP A 477 -26.37 -37.73 -8.14
N ALA A 478 -25.58 -38.53 -8.85
CA ALA A 478 -25.32 -38.41 -10.28
C ALA A 478 -26.60 -38.69 -11.12
N PRO A 479 -26.71 -38.14 -12.34
CA PRO A 479 -25.77 -37.24 -13.05
C PRO A 479 -26.03 -35.75 -12.78
N ARG A 480 -27.11 -35.42 -12.04
CA ARG A 480 -27.52 -34.01 -11.84
C ARG A 480 -26.97 -33.37 -10.58
N TYR A 481 -26.51 -34.17 -9.62
CA TYR A 481 -25.90 -33.74 -8.37
C TYR A 481 -26.69 -32.66 -7.59
N PRO A 482 -28.02 -32.79 -7.44
CA PRO A 482 -28.83 -31.76 -6.77
C PRO A 482 -28.38 -31.51 -5.33
N THR A 483 -27.98 -32.55 -4.59
CA THR A 483 -27.51 -32.43 -3.22
C THR A 483 -26.16 -31.70 -3.18
N GLY A 484 -25.23 -32.12 -4.03
CA GLY A 484 -23.90 -31.52 -4.14
C GLY A 484 -23.92 -30.04 -4.50
N HIS A 485 -24.73 -29.68 -5.51
CA HIS A 485 -24.91 -28.30 -5.92
C HIS A 485 -25.60 -27.47 -4.82
N THR A 486 -26.56 -28.04 -4.08
CA THR A 486 -27.22 -27.34 -2.96
C THR A 486 -26.26 -27.09 -1.80
N ILE A 487 -25.43 -28.07 -1.43
CA ILE A 487 -24.41 -27.90 -0.37
C ILE A 487 -23.47 -26.74 -0.73
N ASN A 488 -22.99 -26.71 -1.96
CA ASN A 488 -22.10 -25.64 -2.43
C ASN A 488 -22.80 -24.28 -2.53
N LEU A 489 -24.06 -24.24 -2.99
CA LEU A 489 -24.86 -23.02 -3.01
C LEU A 489 -25.02 -22.42 -1.62
N CYS A 490 -25.43 -23.24 -0.64
CA CYS A 490 -25.51 -22.84 0.76
C CYS A 490 -24.15 -22.39 1.29
N GLY A 491 -23.08 -23.10 0.93
CA GLY A 491 -21.71 -22.71 1.27
C GLY A 491 -21.34 -21.31 0.77
N GLN A 492 -21.64 -20.98 -0.49
CA GLN A 492 -21.36 -19.66 -1.05
C GLN A 492 -22.25 -18.56 -0.45
N ILE A 493 -23.50 -18.85 -0.11
CA ILE A 493 -24.35 -17.92 0.66
C ILE A 493 -23.73 -17.65 2.03
N CYS A 494 -23.26 -18.69 2.73
CA CYS A 494 -22.54 -18.53 3.99
C CYS A 494 -21.28 -17.69 3.84
N VAL A 495 -20.51 -17.84 2.75
CA VAL A 495 -19.36 -16.98 2.44
C VAL A 495 -19.78 -15.51 2.34
N CYS A 496 -20.84 -15.22 1.59
CA CYS A 496 -21.36 -13.85 1.44
C CYS A 496 -21.79 -13.27 2.79
N LEU A 497 -22.52 -14.04 3.60
CA LEU A 497 -22.96 -13.64 4.93
C LEU A 497 -21.79 -13.41 5.89
N LEU A 498 -20.79 -14.30 5.92
CA LEU A 498 -19.60 -14.16 6.75
C LEU A 498 -18.73 -12.98 6.32
N ALA A 499 -18.55 -12.75 5.02
CA ALA A 499 -17.82 -11.59 4.52
C ALA A 499 -18.55 -10.28 4.88
N THR A 500 -19.87 -10.24 4.72
CA THR A 500 -20.70 -9.08 5.07
C THR A 500 -20.68 -8.83 6.58
N PHE A 501 -20.86 -9.88 7.39
CA PHE A 501 -20.74 -9.81 8.84
C PHE A 501 -19.36 -9.32 9.27
N GLY A 502 -18.28 -9.85 8.68
CA GLY A 502 -16.91 -9.41 8.97
C GLY A 502 -16.70 -7.92 8.68
N ILE A 503 -17.26 -7.40 7.57
CA ILE A 503 -17.21 -5.96 7.27
C ILE A 503 -17.92 -5.15 8.36
N PHE A 504 -19.16 -5.53 8.72
CA PHE A 504 -19.93 -4.82 9.73
C PHE A 504 -19.31 -4.92 11.12
N TYR A 505 -18.79 -6.09 11.49
CA TYR A 505 -18.09 -6.30 12.75
C TYR A 505 -16.83 -5.43 12.85
N CYS A 506 -15.98 -5.43 11.81
CA CYS A 506 -14.79 -4.56 11.79
C CYS A 506 -15.17 -3.08 11.87
N LYS A 507 -16.21 -2.63 11.15
CA LYS A 507 -16.72 -1.25 11.24
C LYS A 507 -17.25 -0.94 12.64
N TRP A 508 -18.00 -1.85 13.24
CA TRP A 508 -18.58 -1.68 14.58
C TRP A 508 -17.51 -1.64 15.66
N GLU A 509 -16.56 -2.58 15.70
CA GLU A 509 -15.50 -2.60 16.72
C GLU A 509 -14.57 -1.39 16.56
N ASN A 510 -14.30 -0.93 15.32
CA ASN A 510 -13.58 0.32 15.10
C ASN A 510 -14.35 1.52 15.65
N ARG A 511 -15.66 1.62 15.41
CA ARG A 511 -16.50 2.67 16.01
C ARG A 511 -16.52 2.61 17.53
N GLN A 512 -16.50 1.41 18.15
CA GLN A 512 -16.40 1.30 19.62
C GLN A 512 -15.04 1.80 20.14
N ARG A 513 -13.95 1.57 19.40
CA ARG A 513 -12.62 2.11 19.71
C ARG A 513 -12.58 3.63 19.55
N ASP A 514 -13.12 4.17 18.46
CA ASP A 514 -13.17 5.62 18.18
C ASP A 514 -13.98 6.38 19.24
N LEU A 515 -14.98 5.73 19.85
CA LEU A 515 -15.78 6.28 20.96
C LEU A 515 -15.13 6.13 22.34
N GLY A 516 -13.88 5.65 22.43
CA GLY A 516 -13.16 5.42 23.70
C GLY A 516 -13.71 4.28 24.57
N LYS A 517 -14.72 3.54 24.10
CA LYS A 517 -15.37 2.47 24.89
C LYS A 517 -14.46 1.26 25.14
N ARG A 518 -13.29 1.21 24.51
CA ARG A 518 -12.29 0.14 24.67
C ARG A 518 -11.07 0.57 25.50
N ASP A 519 -10.99 1.82 25.95
CA ASP A 519 -9.85 2.37 26.67
C ASP A 519 -9.63 1.71 28.04
N HIS A 520 -10.70 1.16 28.63
CA HIS A 520 -10.66 0.31 29.82
C HIS A 520 -9.70 -0.90 29.69
N ARG A 521 -9.35 -1.31 28.47
CA ARG A 521 -8.44 -2.43 28.21
C ARG A 521 -6.98 -2.10 28.51
N VAL A 522 -6.62 -0.81 28.60
CA VAL A 522 -5.25 -0.31 28.87
C VAL A 522 -5.11 0.16 30.32
N ALA A 523 -6.22 0.58 30.94
CA ALA A 523 -6.22 1.08 32.32
C ALA A 523 -5.68 0.03 33.32
N GLY A 524 -4.64 0.41 34.07
CA GLY A 524 -4.05 -0.41 35.14
C GLY A 524 -3.11 -1.53 34.68
N LYS A 525 -2.72 -1.56 33.39
CA LYS A 525 -1.78 -2.56 32.85
C LYS A 525 -0.35 -2.05 32.78
N SER A 526 0.61 -2.94 32.98
CA SER A 526 2.03 -2.63 32.77
C SER A 526 2.32 -2.36 31.29
N ALA A 527 3.47 -1.73 31.01
CA ALA A 527 3.94 -1.52 29.65
C ALA A 527 3.91 -2.85 28.86
N GLU A 528 4.56 -3.91 29.34
CA GLU A 528 4.59 -5.20 28.64
C GLU A 528 3.18 -5.76 28.38
N GLU A 529 2.27 -5.66 29.35
CA GLU A 529 0.88 -6.09 29.19
C GLU A 529 0.11 -5.27 28.14
N ILE A 530 0.43 -3.99 27.96
CA ILE A 530 -0.16 -3.11 26.94
C ILE A 530 0.31 -3.51 25.54
N ARG A 531 1.62 -3.78 25.35
CA ARG A 531 2.13 -4.32 24.08
C ARG A 531 1.53 -5.67 23.76
N ASP A 532 1.31 -6.47 24.79
CA ASP A 532 0.73 -7.78 24.66
C ASP A 532 -0.76 -7.72 24.22
N LEU A 533 -1.49 -6.61 24.42
CA LEU A 533 -2.91 -6.51 24.01
C LEU A 533 -3.15 -6.81 22.52
N GLY A 534 -2.19 -6.57 21.64
CA GLY A 534 -2.27 -6.90 20.22
C GLY A 534 -3.53 -6.35 19.55
N TYR A 535 -4.35 -7.21 18.92
CA TYR A 535 -5.57 -6.78 18.22
C TYR A 535 -6.66 -6.21 19.14
N ARG A 536 -6.55 -6.44 20.46
CA ARG A 536 -7.48 -5.90 21.47
C ARG A 536 -7.13 -4.49 21.90
N HIS A 537 -5.94 -4.00 21.54
CA HIS A 537 -5.49 -2.65 21.86
C HIS A 537 -6.53 -1.62 21.35
N PRO A 538 -6.86 -0.59 22.13
CA PRO A 538 -7.82 0.43 21.73
C PRO A 538 -7.41 1.15 20.44
N GLU A 539 -6.11 1.29 20.21
CA GLU A 539 -5.55 1.91 19.01
C GLU A 539 -5.35 0.92 17.84
N PHE A 540 -5.64 -0.38 18.02
CA PHE A 540 -5.55 -1.34 16.93
C PHE A 540 -6.68 -1.09 15.91
N SER A 541 -6.32 -0.64 14.71
CA SER A 541 -7.26 -0.46 13.61
C SER A 541 -7.02 -1.47 12.49
N PRO A 542 -7.88 -2.49 12.32
CA PRO A 542 -7.77 -3.50 11.25
C PRO A 542 -7.99 -2.96 9.82
N LEU A 543 -8.32 -1.68 9.65
CA LEU A 543 -8.44 -0.99 8.36
C LEU A 543 -7.36 0.09 8.17
N SER A 544 -6.43 0.21 9.12
CA SER A 544 -5.27 1.09 8.99
C SER A 544 -4.12 0.33 8.30
N PRO A 545 -3.37 0.94 7.37
CA PRO A 545 -2.09 0.43 6.91
C PRO A 545 -1.05 0.20 8.04
N TRP A 546 -1.38 0.62 9.26
CA TRP A 546 -0.49 0.73 10.43
C TRP A 546 -1.02 -0.05 11.65
N ALA A 547 -1.52 -1.27 11.46
CA ALA A 547 -2.00 -2.09 12.57
C ALA A 547 -0.82 -2.58 13.47
N VAL A 548 -0.50 -1.76 14.49
CA VAL A 548 0.27 -2.02 15.72
C VAL A 548 1.66 -2.65 15.54
N GLU A 549 2.70 -1.82 15.55
CA GLU A 549 4.10 -2.20 15.78
C GLU A 549 4.81 -1.08 16.56
N ASN A 550 4.84 -1.18 17.90
CA ASN A 550 6.00 -0.84 18.75
C ASN A 550 5.77 -1.28 20.22
N PRO A 551 6.79 -1.83 20.92
CA PRO A 551 6.78 -2.07 22.36
C PRO A 551 6.75 -0.79 23.21
N PRO A 552 6.44 -0.88 24.51
CA PRO A 552 6.32 0.25 25.42
C PRO A 552 7.51 0.26 26.40
N ALA A 553 8.18 1.39 26.53
CA ALA A 553 9.06 1.64 27.65
C ALA A 553 8.21 1.93 28.91
N ALA A 554 8.60 1.34 30.04
CA ALA A 554 8.00 1.54 31.36
C ALA A 554 8.60 2.78 32.08
N PRO A 555 8.11 3.20 33.27
CA PRO A 555 7.27 4.39 33.41
C PRO A 555 7.92 5.49 34.26
N SER A 556 7.59 6.75 33.98
CA SER A 556 7.65 7.83 34.98
C SER A 556 6.25 8.43 35.20
N SER A 557 5.90 8.51 36.49
CA SER A 557 4.71 8.96 37.21
C SER A 557 3.73 9.98 36.56
N THR A 558 2.42 9.75 36.75
CA THR A 558 1.21 10.54 36.35
C THR A 558 0.30 10.84 37.58
N PRO A 559 -0.76 11.73 37.62
CA PRO A 559 -1.84 11.92 36.60
C PRO A 559 -2.60 13.29 36.57
N PRO A 560 -3.87 13.44 36.06
CA PRO A 560 -4.46 13.41 34.68
C PRO A 560 -5.15 14.78 34.29
N PRO A 561 -5.88 15.05 33.15
CA PRO A 561 -6.65 14.16 32.22
C PRO A 561 -6.54 14.39 30.67
N SER A 562 -7.09 13.40 29.94
CA SER A 562 -7.66 13.36 28.56
C SER A 562 -7.24 14.37 27.46
N LEU A 563 -6.88 13.88 26.25
CA LEU A 563 -7.34 14.40 24.95
C LEU A 563 -6.80 13.57 23.78
N VAL A 564 -7.66 13.39 22.76
CA VAL A 564 -7.28 13.12 21.36
C VAL A 564 -5.92 13.74 21.08
N LEU A 565 -4.97 12.99 20.54
CA LEU A 565 -3.66 13.52 20.14
C LEU A 565 -3.83 14.37 18.87
N THR A 566 -4.46 15.53 19.04
CA THR A 566 -4.57 16.57 18.05
C THR A 566 -3.20 17.23 17.95
N MET A 567 -2.42 16.81 16.96
CA MET A 567 -1.47 17.74 16.34
C MET A 567 -2.19 19.06 16.06
N SER A 568 -1.61 20.20 16.39
CA SER A 568 -2.11 21.51 15.93
C SER A 568 -1.22 22.01 14.80
N VAL A 569 -1.43 21.47 13.60
CA VAL A 569 -0.93 22.14 12.40
C VAL A 569 -1.97 23.20 12.02
N THR A 570 -1.55 24.46 12.08
CA THR A 570 -2.32 25.61 11.58
C THR A 570 -1.70 26.07 10.28
N VAL A 571 -2.52 26.23 9.24
CA VAL A 571 -2.07 26.63 7.91
C VAL A 571 -2.66 28.00 7.59
N VAL A 572 -1.84 28.93 7.11
CA VAL A 572 -2.27 30.26 6.65
C VAL A 572 -2.07 30.34 5.14
N LEU A 573 -3.16 30.43 4.37
CA LEU A 573 -3.16 30.46 2.91
C LEU A 573 -3.81 31.74 2.38
N GLY A 574 -3.37 32.21 1.21
CA GLY A 574 -3.95 33.39 0.56
C GLY A 574 -5.14 32.94 -0.29
N ALA A 575 -6.25 33.67 -0.21
CA ALA A 575 -7.50 33.29 -0.87
C ALA A 575 -7.76 34.02 -2.20
N GLN A 576 -6.89 34.94 -2.62
CA GLN A 576 -7.05 35.77 -3.82
C GLN A 576 -5.78 35.65 -4.70
N TRP A 577 -5.26 36.77 -5.25
CA TRP A 577 -4.04 36.82 -6.08
C TRP A 577 -2.80 37.31 -5.31
N GLY A 578 -2.72 37.04 -4.01
CA GLY A 578 -1.58 37.41 -3.19
C GLY A 578 -1.77 38.76 -2.50
N ASP A 579 -0.78 39.13 -1.68
CA ASP A 579 -0.76 40.41 -0.95
C ASP A 579 -1.95 40.64 0.00
N GLU A 580 -2.62 39.59 0.46
CA GLU A 580 -3.74 39.67 1.40
C GLU A 580 -3.30 39.97 2.84
N GLY A 581 -2.01 40.13 3.10
CA GLY A 581 -1.50 40.40 4.46
C GLY A 581 -1.36 39.16 5.34
N LYS A 582 -1.09 37.99 4.74
CA LYS A 582 -0.82 36.73 5.47
C LYS A 582 0.25 36.86 6.54
N GLY A 583 1.32 37.62 6.25
CA GLY A 583 2.46 37.81 7.14
C GLY A 583 2.07 38.31 8.53
N LYS A 584 1.07 39.21 8.61
CA LYS A 584 0.58 39.73 9.90
C LYS A 584 -0.05 38.63 10.77
N LEU A 585 -0.91 37.79 10.17
CA LEU A 585 -1.52 36.69 10.91
C LEU A 585 -0.50 35.60 11.23
N ALA A 586 0.40 35.29 10.28
CA ALA A 586 1.48 34.34 10.51
C ALA A 586 2.35 34.78 11.70
N ASP A 587 2.71 36.06 11.79
CA ASP A 587 3.43 36.64 12.92
C ASP A 587 2.66 36.54 14.26
N ILE A 588 1.35 36.82 14.26
CA ILE A 588 0.51 36.66 15.46
C ILE A 588 0.48 35.20 15.92
N LEU A 589 0.30 34.26 15.00
CA LEU A 589 0.24 32.82 15.30
C LEU A 589 1.62 32.21 15.60
N ALA A 590 2.69 32.82 15.08
CA ALA A 590 4.06 32.37 15.29
C ALA A 590 4.49 32.51 16.76
N ASN A 591 3.95 33.47 17.51
CA ASN A 591 4.19 33.59 18.96
C ASN A 591 3.79 32.33 19.72
N GLU A 592 2.76 31.63 19.26
CA GLU A 592 2.26 30.41 19.89
C GLU A 592 2.83 29.13 19.27
N SER A 593 3.65 29.25 18.23
CA SER A 593 4.15 28.13 17.45
C SER A 593 5.59 27.79 17.82
N GLN A 594 5.90 26.50 17.88
CA GLN A 594 7.25 26.01 18.13
C GLN A 594 8.03 25.83 16.83
N ILE A 595 7.31 25.59 15.73
CA ILE A 595 7.88 25.42 14.40
C ILE A 595 7.06 26.21 13.39
N CYS A 596 7.73 27.01 12.56
CA CYS A 596 7.14 27.73 11.43
C CYS A 596 7.74 27.20 10.13
N CYS A 597 6.88 26.80 9.20
CA CYS A 597 7.27 26.11 7.98
C CYS A 597 6.84 26.88 6.74
N ARG A 598 7.68 26.87 5.70
CA ARG A 598 7.32 27.21 4.32
C ARG A 598 7.27 25.93 3.49
N ALA A 599 6.14 25.66 2.85
CA ALA A 599 5.94 24.38 2.14
C ALA A 599 6.33 24.41 0.66
N GLN A 600 6.18 25.57 0.01
CA GLN A 600 6.25 25.74 -1.43
C GLN A 600 6.65 27.18 -1.80
N GLY A 601 6.92 27.39 -3.09
CA GLY A 601 7.32 28.67 -3.64
C GLY A 601 8.81 28.92 -3.49
N GLY A 602 9.24 30.16 -3.69
CA GLY A 602 10.62 30.58 -3.50
C GLY A 602 10.71 32.01 -2.96
N ASN A 603 11.79 32.70 -3.31
CA ASN A 603 12.01 34.11 -2.97
C ASN A 603 11.20 35.10 -3.84
N ASN A 604 10.16 34.61 -4.53
CA ASN A 604 9.16 35.41 -5.26
C ASN A 604 7.97 35.80 -4.39
N ALA A 605 7.77 35.14 -3.26
CA ALA A 605 6.87 35.59 -2.22
C ALA A 605 7.66 36.43 -1.23
N GLY A 606 7.11 37.58 -0.83
CA GLY A 606 7.70 38.47 0.16
C GLY A 606 6.63 39.11 1.01
N HIS A 607 6.94 39.33 2.29
CA HIS A 607 6.09 40.09 3.18
C HIS A 607 6.91 40.78 4.26
N THR A 608 6.37 41.88 4.75
CA THR A 608 7.00 42.72 5.76
C THR A 608 6.30 42.52 7.09
N ILE A 609 7.07 42.35 8.16
CA ILE A 609 6.58 42.25 9.55
C ILE A 609 7.17 43.40 10.35
N VAL A 610 6.32 44.08 11.11
CA VAL A 610 6.77 45.11 12.06
C VAL A 610 6.65 44.54 13.47
N ALA A 611 7.79 44.32 14.12
CA ALA A 611 7.87 43.80 15.48
C ALA A 611 8.80 44.67 16.32
N ASN A 612 8.35 45.06 17.52
CA ASN A 612 9.08 45.94 18.44
C ASN A 612 9.57 47.26 17.80
N GLY A 613 8.80 47.81 16.86
CA GLY A 613 9.15 49.03 16.13
C GLY A 613 10.20 48.85 15.02
N ILE A 614 10.69 47.63 14.80
CA ILE A 614 11.63 47.29 13.73
C ILE A 614 10.88 46.59 12.60
N THR A 615 11.22 46.95 11.36
CA THR A 615 10.62 46.38 10.14
C THR A 615 11.53 45.30 9.58
N TYR A 616 10.98 44.10 9.39
CA TYR A 616 11.68 42.92 8.87
C TYR A 616 11.05 42.46 7.55
N ASP A 617 11.86 42.30 6.51
CA ASP A 617 11.41 41.84 5.20
C ASP A 617 11.78 40.36 5.00
N PHE A 618 10.77 39.50 4.96
CA PHE A 618 10.92 38.07 4.75
C PHE A 618 10.60 37.71 3.31
N HIS A 619 11.41 36.84 2.71
CA HIS A 619 11.19 36.25 1.39
C HIS A 619 11.11 34.73 1.48
N ILE A 620 12.24 34.02 1.59
CA ILE A 620 12.24 32.55 1.70
C ILE A 620 12.19 32.09 3.16
N LEU A 621 12.72 32.89 4.09
CA LEU A 621 12.70 32.55 5.50
C LEU A 621 11.27 32.66 6.04
N PRO A 622 10.80 31.66 6.81
CA PRO A 622 9.53 31.76 7.49
C PRO A 622 9.51 32.93 8.49
N SER A 623 8.37 33.62 8.58
CA SER A 623 8.12 34.73 9.51
C SER A 623 8.31 34.40 10.98
N GLY A 624 8.20 33.11 11.34
CA GLY A 624 8.40 32.64 12.71
C GLY A 624 9.77 32.96 13.29
N LEU A 625 10.75 33.36 12.48
CA LEU A 625 12.08 33.76 12.95
C LEU A 625 12.06 34.96 13.89
N VAL A 626 11.04 35.82 13.80
CA VAL A 626 10.80 36.94 14.73
C VAL A 626 10.59 36.43 16.17
N ASN A 627 9.99 35.25 16.35
CA ASN A 627 9.86 34.61 17.65
C ASN A 627 11.17 33.88 18.00
N PRO A 628 11.92 34.28 19.06
CA PRO A 628 13.20 33.67 19.42
C PRO A 628 13.15 32.16 19.72
N GLY A 629 12.00 31.65 20.19
CA GLY A 629 11.80 30.24 20.52
C GLY A 629 11.35 29.36 19.35
N CYS A 630 11.09 29.94 18.17
CA CYS A 630 10.54 29.21 17.04
C CYS A 630 11.65 28.67 16.13
N ILE A 631 11.52 27.40 15.75
CA ILE A 631 12.31 26.75 14.70
C ILE A 631 11.67 27.06 13.34
N ASN A 632 12.49 27.29 12.32
CA ASN A 632 12.05 27.71 11.00
C ASN A 632 12.48 26.70 9.94
N VAL A 633 11.53 26.17 9.18
CA VAL A 633 11.76 25.09 8.22
C VAL A 633 11.37 25.50 6.81
N ILE A 634 12.31 25.41 5.88
CA ILE A 634 12.08 25.55 4.43
C ILE A 634 11.89 24.14 3.85
N GLY A 635 10.67 23.84 3.43
CA GLY A 635 10.25 22.51 3.03
C GLY A 635 10.75 22.05 1.65
N SER A 636 10.67 20.75 1.42
CA SER A 636 11.05 20.08 0.17
C SER A 636 10.26 20.53 -1.06
N GLY A 637 9.09 21.12 -0.87
CA GLY A 637 8.29 21.71 -1.95
C GLY A 637 8.80 23.06 -2.44
N CYS A 638 9.67 23.75 -1.68
CA CYS A 638 10.25 25.03 -2.04
C CYS A 638 11.37 24.92 -3.09
N VAL A 639 11.60 26.03 -3.79
CA VAL A 639 12.79 26.27 -4.63
C VAL A 639 13.60 27.41 -4.01
N VAL A 640 14.88 27.19 -3.75
CA VAL A 640 15.70 28.09 -2.93
C VAL A 640 16.89 28.61 -3.73
N HIS A 641 17.01 29.93 -3.82
CA HIS A 641 18.19 30.59 -4.35
C HIS A 641 19.18 30.84 -3.20
N VAL A 642 20.26 30.05 -3.13
CA VAL A 642 21.21 30.07 -2.00
C VAL A 642 21.83 31.46 -1.75
N PRO A 643 22.28 32.22 -2.77
CA PRO A 643 22.79 33.57 -2.55
C PRO A 643 21.75 34.54 -1.97
N SER A 644 20.47 34.43 -2.39
CA SER A 644 19.41 35.26 -1.81
C SER A 644 19.08 34.86 -0.38
N PHE A 645 19.12 33.57 -0.06
CA PHE A 645 18.93 33.08 1.30
C PHE A 645 19.95 33.71 2.26
N PHE A 646 21.25 33.70 1.91
CA PHE A 646 22.27 34.33 2.76
C PHE A 646 22.14 35.85 2.83
N LYS A 647 21.80 36.52 1.71
CA LYS A 647 21.55 37.97 1.73
C LYS A 647 20.38 38.35 2.65
N GLU A 648 19.32 37.55 2.65
CA GLU A 648 18.17 37.72 3.54
C GLU A 648 18.58 37.47 5.00
N LEU A 649 19.33 36.40 5.26
CA LEU A 649 19.87 36.07 6.58
C LEU A 649 20.69 37.22 7.17
N GLU A 650 21.69 37.72 6.43
CA GLU A 650 22.55 38.84 6.85
C GLU A 650 21.75 40.12 7.11
N ALA A 651 20.72 40.38 6.31
CA ALA A 651 19.86 41.55 6.50
C ALA A 651 19.05 41.45 7.80
N LEU A 652 18.55 40.26 8.14
CA LEU A 652 17.78 40.03 9.36
C LEU A 652 18.66 40.07 10.61
N GLU A 653 19.89 39.54 10.55
CA GLU A 653 20.88 39.61 11.63
C GLU A 653 21.29 41.06 11.95
N LYS A 654 21.46 41.90 10.92
CA LYS A 654 21.74 43.34 11.10
C LYS A 654 20.63 44.08 11.84
N HIS A 655 19.40 43.60 11.73
CA HIS A 655 18.24 44.12 12.48
C HIS A 655 18.03 43.42 13.83
N GLY A 656 19.00 42.62 14.28
CA GLY A 656 19.05 42.03 15.61
C GLY A 656 18.34 40.68 15.77
N LEU A 657 17.92 40.01 14.69
CA LEU A 657 17.34 38.67 14.79
C LEU A 657 18.44 37.61 14.97
N ASN A 658 18.31 36.77 16.01
CA ASN A 658 19.18 35.62 16.21
C ASN A 658 18.81 34.48 15.27
N THR A 659 19.67 34.11 14.34
CA THR A 659 19.41 33.06 13.33
C THR A 659 20.00 31.70 13.69
N GLU A 660 20.91 31.65 14.67
CA GLU A 660 21.80 30.52 14.92
C GLU A 660 21.04 29.30 15.47
N GLY A 661 21.18 28.16 14.79
CA GLY A 661 20.57 26.89 15.21
C GLY A 661 19.04 26.82 15.09
N ARG A 662 18.40 27.79 14.42
CA ARG A 662 16.92 27.88 14.32
C ARG A 662 16.37 27.77 12.91
N ILE A 663 17.22 27.62 11.90
CA ILE A 663 16.83 27.62 10.49
C ILE A 663 17.26 26.30 9.86
N PHE A 664 16.31 25.63 9.23
CA PHE A 664 16.51 24.34 8.59
C PHE A 664 15.94 24.33 7.18
N ILE A 665 16.71 23.83 6.23
CA ILE A 665 16.33 23.66 4.83
C ILE A 665 16.29 22.16 4.54
N SER A 666 15.23 21.70 3.90
CA SER A 666 15.19 20.32 3.43
C SER A 666 16.29 20.03 2.42
N ASP A 667 17.02 18.95 2.64
CA ASP A 667 17.90 18.29 1.69
C ASP A 667 17.25 18.00 0.31
N ARG A 668 15.92 17.90 0.25
CA ARG A 668 15.12 17.64 -0.96
C ARG A 668 14.59 18.89 -1.65
N ALA A 669 14.76 20.08 -1.05
CA ALA A 669 14.41 21.34 -1.71
C ALA A 669 15.26 21.53 -2.98
N HIS A 670 14.67 22.09 -4.03
CA HIS A 670 15.39 22.34 -5.29
C HIS A 670 16.15 23.65 -5.23
N VAL A 671 17.26 23.72 -5.96
CA VAL A 671 18.14 24.89 -5.98
C VAL A 671 17.82 25.74 -7.21
N VAL A 672 17.56 27.02 -6.97
CA VAL A 672 17.51 28.03 -8.02
C VAL A 672 18.94 28.49 -8.28
N PHE A 673 19.38 28.45 -9.53
CA PHE A 673 20.69 28.93 -9.98
C PHE A 673 20.56 30.26 -10.73
N ASP A 674 21.68 30.95 -10.92
CA ASP A 674 21.73 32.21 -11.67
C ASP A 674 21.22 32.00 -13.11
N ILE A 675 21.54 30.86 -13.73
CA ILE A 675 21.01 30.48 -15.06
C ILE A 675 19.47 30.39 -15.08
N HIS A 676 18.83 29.91 -14.00
CA HIS A 676 17.36 29.87 -13.93
C HIS A 676 16.76 31.27 -13.94
N GLN A 677 17.38 32.25 -13.28
CA GLN A 677 16.92 33.64 -13.27
C GLN A 677 17.08 34.29 -14.64
N MET A 678 18.20 34.02 -15.32
CA MET A 678 18.44 34.51 -16.69
C MET A 678 17.39 33.94 -17.66
N VAL A 679 17.15 32.62 -17.61
CA VAL A 679 16.15 31.95 -18.46
C VAL A 679 14.74 32.49 -18.22
N ASP A 680 14.34 32.70 -16.96
CA ASP A 680 13.04 33.30 -16.62
C ASP A 680 12.88 34.70 -17.25
N GLY A 681 13.96 35.50 -17.24
CA GLY A 681 13.99 36.80 -17.91
C GLY A 681 13.90 36.70 -19.43
N LEU A 682 14.55 35.72 -20.06
CA LEU A 682 14.51 35.50 -21.51
C LEU A 682 13.15 34.98 -21.99
N GLU A 683 12.54 34.05 -21.26
CA GLU A 683 11.21 33.51 -21.57
C GLU A 683 10.14 34.62 -21.56
N GLU A 684 10.21 35.55 -20.61
CA GLU A 684 9.31 36.72 -20.58
C GLU A 684 9.49 37.65 -21.79
N VAL A 685 10.73 37.79 -22.31
CA VAL A 685 10.99 38.61 -23.51
C VAL A 685 10.45 37.91 -24.75
N GLU A 686 10.60 36.59 -24.86
CA GLU A 686 10.10 35.77 -25.98
C GLU A 686 8.56 35.84 -26.10
N LEU A 687 7.86 35.94 -24.96
CA LEU A 687 6.39 36.05 -24.92
C LEU A 687 5.84 37.39 -25.44
N GLY A 688 6.65 38.44 -25.55
CA GLY A 688 6.25 39.74 -26.12
C GLY A 688 4.98 40.33 -25.49
N GLY A 689 3.88 40.40 -26.25
CA GLY A 689 2.58 40.91 -25.76
C GLY A 689 1.85 39.97 -24.79
N GLY A 690 2.27 38.71 -24.70
CA GLY A 690 1.70 37.69 -23.81
C GLY A 690 2.44 37.53 -22.47
N MET A 691 3.20 38.55 -22.04
CA MET A 691 3.96 38.52 -20.78
C MET A 691 3.07 38.08 -19.60
N ILE A 692 3.57 37.10 -18.85
CA ILE A 692 2.94 36.63 -17.61
C ILE A 692 3.15 37.68 -16.52
N GLY A 693 4.33 38.32 -16.52
CA GLY A 693 4.76 39.27 -15.49
C GLY A 693 5.48 38.56 -14.35
N THR A 694 6.37 37.62 -14.67
CA THR A 694 7.14 36.87 -13.66
C THR A 694 8.03 37.80 -12.83
N THR A 695 8.45 37.33 -11.65
CA THR A 695 9.38 38.07 -10.79
C THR A 695 10.83 38.01 -11.27
N LYS A 696 11.12 37.28 -12.35
CA LYS A 696 12.47 37.02 -12.88
C LYS A 696 13.42 36.45 -11.83
N LYS A 697 12.88 35.62 -10.94
CA LYS A 697 13.61 34.96 -9.84
C LYS A 697 13.93 33.50 -10.15
N GLY A 698 13.65 33.02 -11.35
CA GLY A 698 14.00 31.65 -11.78
C GLY A 698 13.07 30.58 -11.21
N ILE A 699 11.90 30.96 -10.69
CA ILE A 699 10.96 30.04 -10.04
C ILE A 699 10.40 29.05 -11.06
N GLY A 700 9.87 29.55 -12.17
CA GLY A 700 9.31 28.74 -13.25
C GLY A 700 10.33 27.76 -13.85
N PRO A 701 11.50 28.24 -14.31
CA PRO A 701 12.54 27.36 -14.82
C PRO A 701 13.03 26.31 -13.81
N THR A 702 13.08 26.63 -12.52
CA THR A 702 13.47 25.65 -11.48
C THR A 702 12.38 24.59 -11.25
N TYR A 703 11.10 24.97 -11.23
CA TYR A 703 10.01 23.98 -11.17
C TYR A 703 9.91 23.15 -12.45
N SER A 704 10.20 23.73 -13.61
CA SER A 704 10.29 23.00 -14.88
C SER A 704 11.37 21.91 -14.80
N THR A 705 12.58 22.25 -14.34
CA THR A 705 13.68 21.28 -14.22
C THR A 705 13.44 20.24 -13.11
N LYS A 706 12.71 20.61 -12.05
CA LYS A 706 12.17 19.65 -11.07
C LYS A 706 11.25 18.62 -11.74
N MET A 707 10.29 19.07 -12.56
CA MET A 707 9.31 18.19 -13.22
C MET A 707 9.92 17.35 -14.34
N THR A 708 10.89 17.87 -15.09
CA THR A 708 11.64 17.08 -16.08
C THR A 708 12.63 16.11 -15.43
N ARG A 709 12.90 16.27 -14.13
CA ARG A 709 13.87 15.52 -13.31
C ARG A 709 15.33 15.79 -13.70
N SER A 710 15.61 16.98 -14.23
CA SER A 710 16.96 17.45 -14.57
C SER A 710 17.52 18.50 -13.60
N GLY A 711 16.70 19.01 -12.68
CA GLY A 711 17.10 19.98 -11.65
C GLY A 711 17.99 19.38 -10.56
N LEU A 712 18.70 20.25 -9.84
CA LEU A 712 19.51 19.88 -8.68
C LEU A 712 18.77 20.21 -7.38
N ARG A 713 18.99 19.38 -6.35
CA ARG A 713 18.46 19.55 -4.99
C ARG A 713 19.57 19.96 -4.02
N MET A 714 19.18 20.40 -2.82
CA MET A 714 20.14 20.77 -1.77
C MET A 714 21.13 19.65 -1.47
N CYS A 715 20.68 18.40 -1.42
CA CYS A 715 21.56 17.24 -1.20
C CYS A 715 22.63 17.10 -2.30
N ASP A 716 22.33 17.47 -3.55
CA ASP A 716 23.28 17.37 -4.66
C ASP A 716 24.41 18.40 -4.55
N LEU A 717 24.22 19.49 -3.79
CA LEU A 717 25.24 20.53 -3.62
C LEU A 717 26.47 20.01 -2.86
N PHE A 718 26.32 19.00 -2.00
CA PHE A 718 27.39 18.51 -1.13
C PHE A 718 28.26 17.42 -1.76
N ASP A 719 27.85 16.89 -2.91
CA ASP A 719 28.69 16.03 -3.74
C ASP A 719 29.21 16.86 -4.91
N GLU A 720 30.49 17.25 -4.85
CA GLU A 720 31.08 18.17 -5.82
C GLU A 720 31.01 17.62 -7.25
N VAL A 721 31.28 16.33 -7.42
CA VAL A 721 31.33 15.67 -8.73
C VAL A 721 29.93 15.61 -9.33
N ILE A 722 28.93 15.24 -8.54
CA ILE A 722 27.52 15.21 -8.97
C ILE A 722 27.02 16.61 -9.30
N PHE A 723 27.31 17.59 -8.43
CA PHE A 723 26.92 18.98 -8.64
C PHE A 723 27.47 19.52 -9.96
N GLU A 724 28.79 19.44 -10.17
CA GLU A 724 29.43 20.01 -11.35
C GLU A 724 28.91 19.34 -12.63
N THR A 725 28.80 18.01 -12.61
CA THR A 725 28.29 17.24 -13.76
C THR A 725 26.86 17.65 -14.10
N LYS A 726 25.98 17.75 -13.11
CA LYS A 726 24.57 18.10 -13.31
C LYS A 726 24.40 19.57 -13.73
N LEU A 727 25.14 20.50 -13.11
CA LEU A 727 25.04 21.92 -13.44
C LEU A 727 25.57 22.21 -14.86
N ARG A 728 26.67 21.58 -15.28
CA ARG A 728 27.15 21.67 -16.68
C ARG A 728 26.14 21.12 -17.67
N ARG A 729 25.51 19.99 -17.37
CA ARG A 729 24.45 19.42 -18.22
C ARG A 729 23.23 20.34 -18.30
N LEU A 730 22.85 20.97 -17.19
CA LEU A 730 21.76 21.94 -17.14
C LEU A 730 22.08 23.16 -18.01
N ALA A 731 23.31 23.69 -17.88
CA ALA A 731 23.80 24.81 -18.66
C ALA A 731 23.82 24.51 -20.17
N ASP A 732 24.37 23.36 -20.57
CA ASP A 732 24.37 22.90 -21.96
C ASP A 732 22.94 22.75 -22.53
N GLY A 733 22.00 22.23 -21.73
CA GLY A 733 20.60 22.13 -22.11
C GLY A 733 19.95 23.48 -22.40
N TYR A 734 20.16 24.49 -21.54
CA TYR A 734 19.65 25.83 -21.78
C TYR A 734 20.40 26.57 -22.89
N GLN A 735 21.71 26.35 -23.04
CA GLN A 735 22.50 26.90 -24.14
C GLN A 735 21.99 26.39 -25.49
N LYS A 736 21.58 25.12 -25.58
CA LYS A 736 20.95 24.58 -26.80
C LYS A 736 19.59 25.16 -27.10
N ARG A 737 18.82 25.54 -26.06
CA ARG A 737 17.48 26.12 -26.21
C ARG A 737 17.54 27.59 -26.62
N PHE A 738 18.36 28.38 -25.95
CA PHE A 738 18.43 29.82 -26.13
C PHE A 738 19.59 30.28 -27.03
N GLY A 739 20.57 29.43 -27.33
CA GLY A 739 21.72 29.81 -28.15
C GLY A 739 22.51 30.98 -27.56
N ASP A 740 23.08 31.82 -28.41
CA ASP A 740 24.03 32.87 -28.03
C ASP A 740 23.43 34.03 -27.22
N ILE A 741 22.09 34.13 -27.14
CA ILE A 741 21.43 35.14 -26.28
C ILE A 741 21.56 34.78 -24.79
N LEU A 742 21.78 33.51 -24.44
CA LEU A 742 22.09 33.10 -23.08
C LEU A 742 23.58 33.30 -22.80
N LYS A 743 23.90 34.32 -22.01
CA LYS A 743 25.26 34.60 -21.56
C LYS A 743 25.45 34.11 -20.13
N TYR A 744 25.92 32.88 -19.99
CA TYR A 744 26.10 32.25 -18.69
C TYR A 744 27.43 31.50 -18.61
N ASN A 745 28.22 31.79 -17.57
CA ASN A 745 29.47 31.09 -17.28
C ASN A 745 29.27 30.06 -16.17
N VAL A 746 29.26 28.78 -16.55
CA VAL A 746 29.06 27.68 -15.60
C VAL A 746 30.21 27.52 -14.61
N ASP A 747 31.44 27.82 -15.03
CA ASP A 747 32.63 27.67 -14.18
C ASP A 747 32.64 28.70 -13.05
N GLU A 748 32.16 29.92 -13.32
CA GLU A 748 31.99 30.96 -12.32
C GLU A 748 30.96 30.57 -11.25
N GLU A 749 29.80 30.03 -11.66
CA GLU A 749 28.79 29.59 -10.70
C GLU A 749 29.28 28.37 -9.90
N ILE A 750 29.99 27.42 -10.53
CA ILE A 750 30.63 26.30 -9.81
C ILE A 750 31.60 26.81 -8.75
N ALA A 751 32.48 27.76 -9.11
CA ALA A 751 33.44 28.33 -8.18
C ALA A 751 32.77 29.06 -7.01
N LYS A 752 31.69 29.79 -7.27
CA LYS A 752 30.87 30.47 -6.24
C LYS A 752 30.29 29.47 -5.23
N TYR A 753 29.83 28.31 -5.70
CA TYR A 753 29.24 27.31 -4.81
C TYR A 753 30.26 26.55 -3.94
N LYS A 754 31.56 26.52 -4.30
CA LYS A 754 32.61 25.90 -3.44
C LYS A 754 32.60 26.49 -2.02
N GLY A 755 32.60 27.82 -1.90
CA GLY A 755 32.53 28.50 -0.60
C GLY A 755 31.13 28.54 0.03
N LEU A 756 30.07 28.50 -0.78
CA LEU A 756 28.70 28.52 -0.25
C LEU A 756 28.28 27.19 0.39
N ARG A 757 28.77 26.05 -0.10
CA ARG A 757 28.44 24.72 0.43
C ARG A 757 28.79 24.58 1.90
N GLU A 758 30.00 24.98 2.30
CA GLU A 758 30.46 24.90 3.69
C GLU A 758 29.58 25.73 4.61
N LYS A 759 29.24 26.96 4.19
CA LYS A 759 28.33 27.85 4.94
C LYS A 759 26.91 27.32 4.98
N LEU A 760 26.46 26.61 3.95
CA LEU A 760 25.10 26.11 3.82
C LEU A 760 24.87 24.81 4.61
N ALA A 761 25.91 23.99 4.79
CA ALA A 761 25.83 22.68 5.44
C ALA A 761 25.08 22.66 6.78
N PRO A 762 25.29 23.62 7.72
CA PRO A 762 24.60 23.62 9.02
C PRO A 762 23.08 23.81 8.92
N PHE A 763 22.60 24.40 7.82
CA PHE A 763 21.17 24.64 7.63
C PHE A 763 20.47 23.45 6.97
N VAL A 764 21.17 22.58 6.26
CA VAL A 764 20.53 21.51 5.48
C VAL A 764 20.33 20.26 6.33
N VAL A 765 19.08 19.79 6.40
CA VAL A 765 18.69 18.62 7.19
C VAL A 765 17.76 17.69 6.41
N ASP A 766 17.69 16.43 6.81
CA ASP A 766 16.57 15.59 6.41
C ASP A 766 15.31 16.09 7.13
N GLN A 767 14.43 16.74 6.38
CA GLN A 767 13.18 17.29 6.90
C GLN A 767 12.21 16.20 7.42
N ILE A 768 12.26 14.98 6.86
CA ILE A 768 11.31 13.91 7.21
C ILE A 768 11.42 13.51 8.69
N PRO A 769 12.60 13.13 9.23
CA PRO A 769 12.74 12.83 10.64
C PRO A 769 12.55 14.07 11.53
N LEU A 770 12.96 15.27 11.08
CA LEU A 770 12.73 16.51 11.83
C LEU A 770 11.22 16.73 12.10
N LEU A 771 10.41 16.68 11.04
CA LEU A 771 8.97 16.83 11.18
C LEU A 771 8.32 15.61 11.83
N ALA A 772 8.85 14.39 11.68
CA ALA A 772 8.36 13.22 12.41
C ALA A 772 8.55 13.39 13.94
N SER A 773 9.73 13.85 14.37
CA SER A 773 10.04 14.14 15.77
C SER A 773 9.16 15.29 16.31
N ALA A 774 8.96 16.34 15.52
CA ALA A 774 8.01 17.41 15.84
C ALA A 774 6.57 16.88 16.02
N LYS A 775 6.17 15.90 15.20
CA LYS A 775 4.85 15.25 15.33
C LYS A 775 4.75 14.41 16.60
N GLU A 776 5.77 13.64 16.92
CA GLU A 776 5.82 12.79 18.11
C GLU A 776 5.78 13.62 19.40
N SER A 777 6.52 14.73 19.43
CA SER A 777 6.52 15.70 20.53
C SER A 777 5.27 16.59 20.60
N LYS A 778 4.32 16.44 19.65
CA LYS A 778 3.11 17.26 19.51
C LYS A 778 3.41 18.76 19.40
N ALA A 779 4.51 19.10 18.73
CA ALA A 779 4.90 20.48 18.53
C ALA A 779 3.80 21.26 17.79
N LYS A 780 3.57 22.51 18.20
CA LYS A 780 2.67 23.42 17.48
C LYS A 780 3.36 23.88 16.20
N ILE A 781 2.81 23.49 15.05
CA ILE A 781 3.38 23.79 13.73
C ILE A 781 2.50 24.82 13.02
N LEU A 782 3.09 25.94 12.66
CA LEU A 782 2.51 26.93 11.75
C LEU A 782 3.05 26.69 10.34
N VAL A 783 2.17 26.63 9.35
CA VAL A 783 2.56 26.60 7.94
C VAL A 783 2.17 27.92 7.28
N GLU A 784 3.17 28.65 6.82
CA GLU A 784 3.02 29.87 6.05
C GLU A 784 2.92 29.53 4.55
N GLY A 785 1.76 29.79 3.95
CA GLY A 785 1.56 29.66 2.51
C GLY A 785 2.22 30.80 1.74
N ALA A 786 2.99 30.46 0.70
CA ALA A 786 3.50 31.44 -0.26
C ALA A 786 2.43 31.79 -1.32
N ASN A 787 2.45 33.02 -1.83
CA ASN A 787 1.49 33.50 -2.85
C ASN A 787 0.03 33.28 -2.38
N ALA A 788 -0.88 32.88 -3.26
CA ALA A 788 -2.29 32.68 -2.94
C ALA A 788 -2.93 31.76 -3.98
N LEU A 789 -4.14 31.25 -3.70
CA LEU A 789 -4.74 30.23 -4.54
C LEU A 789 -4.98 30.69 -5.99
N MET A 790 -5.34 31.94 -6.25
CA MET A 790 -5.57 32.36 -7.63
C MET A 790 -4.29 32.48 -8.46
N LEU A 791 -3.14 32.28 -7.82
CA LEU A 791 -1.82 32.08 -8.43
C LEU A 791 -1.37 30.61 -8.39
N ASP A 792 -2.19 29.66 -7.93
CA ASP A 792 -1.89 28.22 -7.98
C ASP A 792 -1.75 27.74 -9.43
N ILE A 793 -0.78 26.87 -9.68
CA ILE A 793 -0.51 26.33 -11.03
C ILE A 793 -1.70 25.57 -11.63
N ASP A 794 -2.52 24.92 -10.79
CA ASP A 794 -3.67 24.11 -11.23
C ASP A 794 -5.00 24.85 -11.09
N TYR A 795 -5.17 25.60 -10.00
CA TYR A 795 -6.48 26.19 -9.63
C TYR A 795 -6.58 27.70 -9.82
N GLY A 796 -5.47 28.35 -10.18
CA GLY A 796 -5.42 29.80 -10.43
C GLY A 796 -5.81 30.20 -11.84
N THR A 797 -5.57 31.46 -12.19
CA THR A 797 -5.85 31.99 -13.54
C THR A 797 -4.77 31.64 -14.55
N TYR A 798 -4.58 30.35 -14.85
CA TYR A 798 -3.58 29.89 -15.81
C TYR A 798 -3.75 30.59 -17.18
N PRO A 799 -2.66 31.03 -17.84
CA PRO A 799 -1.24 30.85 -17.51
C PRO A 799 -0.66 31.89 -16.53
N PHE A 800 -1.46 32.85 -16.06
CA PHE A 800 -1.03 33.96 -15.21
C PHE A 800 -0.95 33.57 -13.72
N VAL A 801 -0.11 32.58 -13.43
CA VAL A 801 0.02 31.90 -12.13
C VAL A 801 1.50 31.68 -11.78
N THR A 802 1.79 31.28 -10.54
CA THR A 802 3.11 30.77 -10.18
C THR A 802 3.24 29.29 -10.58
N SER A 803 4.45 28.75 -10.55
CA SER A 803 4.74 27.36 -10.93
C SER A 803 4.66 26.36 -9.76
N SER A 804 4.06 26.77 -8.64
CA SER A 804 3.86 25.94 -7.45
C SER A 804 2.37 25.77 -7.14
N ASN A 805 2.04 24.67 -6.45
CA ASN A 805 0.74 24.53 -5.81
C ASN A 805 0.73 25.37 -4.54
N THR A 806 0.00 26.48 -4.56
CA THR A 806 -0.09 27.46 -3.47
C THR A 806 -1.13 27.10 -2.43
N GLY A 807 -2.08 26.22 -2.79
CA GLY A 807 -3.13 25.73 -1.89
C GLY A 807 -2.70 24.62 -0.92
N LEU A 808 -3.69 24.00 -0.27
CA LEU A 808 -3.51 22.98 0.78
C LEU A 808 -2.76 21.73 0.30
N GLY A 809 -2.95 21.36 -0.97
CA GLY A 809 -2.21 20.25 -1.59
C GLY A 809 -0.70 20.47 -1.61
N GLY A 810 -0.25 21.72 -1.84
CA GLY A 810 1.15 22.10 -1.78
C GLY A 810 1.74 22.00 -0.37
N VAL A 811 0.94 22.28 0.66
CA VAL A 811 1.33 22.13 2.07
C VAL A 811 1.58 20.66 2.43
N ILE A 812 0.64 19.80 2.07
CA ILE A 812 0.72 18.35 2.33
C ILE A 812 1.96 17.76 1.65
N THR A 813 2.14 18.05 0.37
CA THR A 813 3.23 17.50 -0.45
C THR A 813 4.60 18.08 -0.08
N GLY A 814 4.69 19.40 0.16
CA GLY A 814 5.95 20.08 0.46
C GLY A 814 6.50 19.80 1.86
N LEU A 815 5.62 19.47 2.82
CA LEU A 815 6.00 19.24 4.22
C LEU A 815 5.86 17.79 4.71
N ASN A 816 5.44 16.85 3.86
CA ASN A 816 5.15 15.47 4.27
C ASN A 816 4.20 15.42 5.50
N LEU A 817 3.18 16.31 5.51
CA LEU A 817 2.17 16.36 6.57
C LEU A 817 0.98 15.48 6.19
N GLY A 818 0.42 14.77 7.16
CA GLY A 818 -0.80 14.00 6.92
C GLY A 818 -2.01 14.93 6.90
N TRP A 819 -2.95 14.78 5.98
CA TRP A 819 -4.17 15.61 5.96
C TRP A 819 -4.95 15.60 7.29
N ARG A 820 -4.83 14.51 8.08
CA ARG A 820 -5.44 14.38 9.41
C ARG A 820 -4.77 15.20 10.52
N SER A 821 -3.52 15.65 10.33
CA SER A 821 -2.82 16.48 11.32
C SER A 821 -3.18 17.96 11.23
N LEU A 822 -3.87 18.36 10.16
CA LEU A 822 -4.36 19.72 9.96
C LEU A 822 -5.52 19.98 10.93
N LYS A 823 -5.43 21.06 11.72
CA LYS A 823 -6.52 21.49 12.63
C LYS A 823 -7.25 22.69 12.13
N GLU A 824 -6.50 23.65 11.62
CA GLU A 824 -7.04 24.93 11.19
C GLU A 824 -6.39 25.30 9.86
N VAL A 825 -7.21 25.56 8.86
CA VAL A 825 -6.79 26.06 7.55
C VAL A 825 -7.43 27.43 7.38
N ILE A 826 -6.61 28.47 7.47
CA ILE A 826 -7.05 29.85 7.52
C ILE A 826 -6.89 30.47 6.14
N GLY A 827 -8.01 30.88 5.54
CA GLY A 827 -8.03 31.67 4.31
C GLY A 827 -7.86 33.15 4.63
N VAL A 828 -6.77 33.76 4.19
CA VAL A 828 -6.56 35.21 4.31
C VAL A 828 -7.17 35.89 3.11
N VAL A 829 -8.21 36.69 3.37
CA VAL A 829 -9.02 37.39 2.39
C VAL A 829 -8.85 38.88 2.67
N LYS A 830 -8.49 39.67 1.67
CA LYS A 830 -8.50 41.13 1.78
C LYS A 830 -9.93 41.63 1.59
N ALA A 831 -10.31 42.71 2.27
CA ALA A 831 -11.65 43.29 2.20
C ALA A 831 -12.04 43.80 0.80
N TYR A 832 -11.08 43.87 -0.11
CA TYR A 832 -11.20 44.17 -1.54
C TYR A 832 -10.19 43.27 -2.29
N THR A 833 -10.16 43.30 -3.62
CA THR A 833 -9.28 42.41 -4.40
C THR A 833 -8.12 43.18 -5.02
N THR A 834 -6.94 42.56 -5.07
CA THR A 834 -5.77 43.11 -5.77
C THR A 834 -5.08 42.03 -6.59
N ARG A 835 -4.40 42.45 -7.67
CA ARG A 835 -3.60 41.57 -8.51
C ARG A 835 -2.32 42.26 -8.97
N VAL A 836 -1.23 41.51 -9.03
CA VAL A 836 0.04 41.92 -9.63
C VAL A 836 0.27 41.11 -10.90
N GLY A 837 0.66 41.78 -11.99
CA GLY A 837 0.90 41.15 -13.28
C GLY A 837 -0.32 41.14 -14.21
N SER A 838 -0.13 40.54 -15.37
CA SER A 838 -1.10 40.46 -16.46
C SER A 838 -2.26 39.50 -16.13
N GLY A 839 -3.27 39.47 -16.97
CA GLY A 839 -4.38 38.50 -16.96
C GLY A 839 -5.72 39.04 -16.46
N PRO A 840 -6.81 38.27 -16.60
CA PRO A 840 -8.17 38.77 -16.34
C PRO A 840 -8.41 39.12 -14.88
N PHE A 841 -9.09 40.24 -14.61
CA PHE A 841 -9.46 40.63 -13.25
C PHE A 841 -10.89 41.16 -13.26
N PRO A 842 -11.90 40.29 -13.05
CA PRO A 842 -13.31 40.63 -13.27
C PRO A 842 -13.78 41.86 -12.49
N THR A 843 -13.29 42.03 -11.27
CA THR A 843 -13.72 43.12 -10.38
C THR A 843 -12.82 44.36 -10.40
N GLU A 844 -11.85 44.42 -11.33
CA GLU A 844 -10.94 45.55 -11.46
C GLU A 844 -11.68 46.87 -11.64
N GLN A 845 -11.22 47.92 -10.95
CA GLN A 845 -11.75 49.26 -11.06
C GLN A 845 -10.74 50.17 -11.75
N LEU A 846 -10.95 50.43 -13.04
CA LEU A 846 -10.16 51.39 -13.82
C LEU A 846 -10.72 52.81 -13.68
N ASN A 847 -11.10 53.19 -12.46
CA ASN A 847 -11.76 54.45 -12.13
C ASN A 847 -11.27 54.96 -10.76
N ALA A 848 -11.85 56.08 -10.29
CA ALA A 848 -11.48 56.72 -9.03
C ALA A 848 -11.59 55.81 -7.79
N PHE A 849 -12.47 54.79 -7.81
CA PHE A 849 -12.54 53.82 -6.71
C PHE A 849 -11.29 52.94 -6.65
N GLY A 850 -10.79 52.47 -7.80
CA GLY A 850 -9.57 51.68 -7.88
C GLY A 850 -8.33 52.47 -7.45
N GLU A 851 -8.23 53.74 -7.88
CA GLU A 851 -7.16 54.64 -7.45
C GLU A 851 -7.19 54.90 -5.94
N LYS A 852 -8.39 55.10 -5.37
CA LYS A 852 -8.57 55.28 -3.93
C LYS A 852 -8.14 54.03 -3.16
N LEU A 853 -8.60 52.84 -3.58
CA LEU A 853 -8.19 51.56 -2.98
C LEU A 853 -6.67 51.38 -3.04
N GLN A 854 -6.05 51.69 -4.18
CA GLN A 854 -4.61 51.58 -4.38
C GLN A 854 -3.82 52.52 -3.46
N LYS A 855 -4.25 53.79 -3.35
CA LYS A 855 -3.59 54.81 -2.54
C LYS A 855 -3.73 54.55 -1.05
N VAL A 856 -4.95 54.32 -0.56
CA VAL A 856 -5.22 54.11 0.88
C VAL A 856 -4.64 52.76 1.33
N GLY A 857 -4.75 51.73 0.51
CA GLY A 857 -4.22 50.40 0.81
C GLY A 857 -2.71 50.25 0.66
N HIS A 858 -2.00 51.29 0.22
CA HIS A 858 -0.56 51.26 -0.12
C HIS A 858 -0.22 50.08 -1.04
N GLU A 859 -0.99 49.90 -2.11
CA GLU A 859 -0.91 48.71 -2.96
C GLU A 859 0.21 48.81 -4.00
N VAL A 860 1.44 48.65 -3.50
CA VAL A 860 2.70 48.56 -4.27
C VAL A 860 3.45 47.30 -3.85
N GLY A 861 4.00 46.56 -4.82
CA GLY A 861 4.74 45.32 -4.58
C GLY A 861 6.09 45.58 -3.92
N VAL A 862 6.38 44.90 -2.81
CA VAL A 862 7.64 45.06 -2.06
C VAL A 862 8.85 44.53 -2.85
N THR A 863 8.69 43.39 -3.52
CA THR A 863 9.78 42.76 -4.28
C THR A 863 10.00 43.39 -5.66
N THR A 864 8.92 43.84 -6.32
CA THR A 864 8.95 44.32 -7.73
C THR A 864 8.88 45.83 -7.87
N GLY A 865 8.40 46.56 -6.85
CA GLY A 865 8.10 47.99 -6.91
C GLY A 865 6.90 48.36 -7.79
N ARG A 866 6.19 47.38 -8.36
CA ARG A 866 5.06 47.63 -9.28
C ARG A 866 3.79 47.99 -8.52
N THR A 867 3.02 48.95 -9.04
CA THR A 867 1.67 49.25 -8.55
C THR A 867 0.75 48.06 -8.80
N ARG A 868 -0.13 47.75 -7.84
CA ARG A 868 -1.08 46.63 -7.97
C ARG A 868 -2.40 47.10 -8.57
N ARG A 869 -2.99 46.27 -9.42
CA ARG A 869 -4.35 46.45 -9.92
C ARG A 869 -5.32 46.25 -8.76
N CYS A 870 -6.33 47.11 -8.63
CA CYS A 870 -7.25 47.11 -7.49
C CYS A 870 -8.70 47.01 -7.96
N GLY A 871 -9.51 46.27 -7.20
CA GLY A 871 -10.91 46.00 -7.53
C GLY A 871 -11.74 45.70 -6.30
N TRP A 872 -13.05 45.63 -6.47
CA TRP A 872 -14.00 45.27 -5.41
C TRP A 872 -13.77 43.84 -4.88
N LEU A 873 -14.35 43.51 -3.72
CA LEU A 873 -14.30 42.15 -3.20
C LEU A 873 -15.03 41.20 -4.14
N ASP A 874 -14.39 40.07 -4.44
CA ASP A 874 -14.93 39.04 -5.31
C ASP A 874 -15.26 37.77 -4.53
N LEU A 875 -16.53 37.53 -4.26
CA LEU A 875 -16.95 36.36 -3.50
C LEU A 875 -17.02 35.08 -4.36
N VAL A 876 -17.10 35.20 -5.69
CA VAL A 876 -16.98 34.03 -6.58
C VAL A 876 -15.57 33.45 -6.45
N VAL A 877 -14.56 34.32 -6.42
CA VAL A 877 -13.16 33.96 -6.17
C VAL A 877 -12.95 33.37 -4.79
N VAL A 878 -13.45 34.01 -3.73
CA VAL A 878 -13.27 33.50 -2.35
C VAL A 878 -13.96 32.15 -2.17
N LYS A 879 -15.14 31.94 -2.79
CA LYS A 879 -15.87 30.67 -2.75
C LYS A 879 -15.16 29.56 -3.53
N HIS A 880 -14.63 29.87 -4.72
CA HIS A 880 -13.74 28.95 -5.44
C HIS A 880 -12.53 28.59 -4.58
N SER A 881 -11.97 29.59 -3.90
CA SER A 881 -10.80 29.37 -3.06
C SER A 881 -11.06 28.50 -1.84
N HIS A 882 -12.23 28.68 -1.22
CA HIS A 882 -12.70 27.80 -0.16
C HIS A 882 -12.94 26.37 -0.68
N ALA A 883 -13.54 26.19 -1.86
CA ALA A 883 -13.78 24.87 -2.42
C ALA A 883 -12.49 24.06 -2.66
N CYS A 884 -11.38 24.73 -3.02
CA CYS A 884 -10.08 24.07 -3.21
C CYS A 884 -9.32 23.80 -1.91
N ASN A 885 -9.45 24.66 -0.90
CA ASN A 885 -8.62 24.63 0.31
C ASN A 885 -9.33 24.17 1.59
N ASP A 886 -10.67 24.07 1.57
CA ASP A 886 -11.51 23.69 2.72
C ASP A 886 -11.21 24.52 3.99
N TYR A 887 -11.28 25.85 3.85
CA TYR A 887 -11.01 26.77 4.95
C TYR A 887 -11.91 26.52 6.17
N THR A 888 -11.29 26.41 7.34
CA THR A 888 -11.97 26.30 8.64
C THR A 888 -12.30 27.67 9.22
N ALA A 889 -11.54 28.71 8.85
CA ALA A 889 -11.72 30.09 9.27
C ALA A 889 -11.18 31.07 8.23
N ILE A 890 -11.70 32.30 8.23
CA ILE A 890 -11.21 33.41 7.42
C ILE A 890 -10.53 34.46 8.31
N ASN A 891 -9.42 35.01 7.82
CA ASN A 891 -8.86 36.26 8.29
C ASN A 891 -9.16 37.34 7.25
N LEU A 892 -10.03 38.29 7.59
CA LEU A 892 -10.40 39.41 6.73
C LEU A 892 -9.46 40.59 7.00
N THR A 893 -8.63 40.98 6.05
CA THR A 893 -7.63 42.02 6.24
C THR A 893 -7.98 43.33 5.54
N LYS A 894 -7.36 44.42 5.99
CA LYS A 894 -7.48 45.76 5.40
C LYS A 894 -8.93 46.27 5.34
N LEU A 895 -9.72 45.99 6.38
CA LEU A 895 -11.09 46.50 6.47
C LEU A 895 -11.10 48.03 6.54
N ASP A 896 -10.12 48.61 7.22
CA ASP A 896 -9.88 50.05 7.40
C ASP A 896 -9.76 50.82 6.07
N VAL A 897 -9.32 50.16 4.99
CA VAL A 897 -9.22 50.79 3.66
C VAL A 897 -10.61 51.18 3.11
N LEU A 898 -11.67 50.55 3.61
CA LEU A 898 -13.05 50.82 3.18
C LEU A 898 -13.75 51.88 4.04
N ASP A 899 -13.08 52.46 5.04
CA ASP A 899 -13.68 53.38 6.03
C ASP A 899 -14.39 54.57 5.40
N ASP A 900 -13.82 55.17 4.35
CA ASP A 900 -14.30 56.41 3.73
C ASP A 900 -15.22 56.18 2.51
N PHE A 901 -15.76 54.99 2.31
CA PHE A 901 -16.69 54.71 1.21
C PHE A 901 -18.14 54.92 1.63
N GLU A 902 -18.94 55.54 0.77
CA GLU A 902 -20.41 55.68 0.94
C GLU A 902 -21.13 54.36 0.68
N GLU A 903 -20.72 53.67 -0.38
CA GLU A 903 -21.23 52.39 -0.82
C GLU A 903 -20.06 51.48 -1.19
N ILE A 904 -20.20 50.19 -0.90
CA ILE A 904 -19.22 49.15 -1.18
C ILE A 904 -19.89 48.10 -2.05
N LYS A 905 -19.29 47.80 -3.19
CA LYS A 905 -19.78 46.75 -4.09
C LYS A 905 -19.06 45.43 -3.82
N VAL A 906 -19.78 44.33 -3.92
CA VAL A 906 -19.25 42.97 -3.76
C VAL A 906 -19.76 42.11 -4.89
N ALA A 907 -18.87 41.43 -5.62
CA ALA A 907 -19.26 40.54 -6.71
C ALA A 907 -19.79 39.22 -6.17
N THR A 908 -20.97 38.81 -6.64
CA THR A 908 -21.70 37.64 -6.14
C THR A 908 -21.93 36.56 -7.19
N ALA A 909 -21.86 36.90 -8.48
CA ALA A 909 -21.95 35.95 -9.58
C ALA A 909 -21.30 36.48 -10.85
N TYR A 910 -21.01 35.56 -11.76
CA TYR A 910 -20.57 35.86 -13.12
C TYR A 910 -21.59 35.37 -14.13
N THR A 911 -21.80 36.16 -15.16
CA THR A 911 -22.62 35.81 -16.33
C THR A 911 -21.75 35.90 -17.58
N TYR A 912 -21.83 34.88 -18.44
CA TYR A 912 -21.11 34.84 -19.71
C TYR A 912 -22.10 34.59 -20.85
N LYS A 913 -22.15 35.50 -21.83
CA LYS A 913 -23.09 35.42 -22.97
C LYS A 913 -24.55 35.19 -22.53
N GLY A 914 -24.97 35.91 -21.49
CA GLY A 914 -26.32 35.83 -20.93
C GLY A 914 -26.60 34.58 -20.07
N GLN A 915 -25.62 33.70 -19.85
CA GLN A 915 -25.76 32.54 -18.96
C GLN A 915 -24.97 32.72 -17.68
N LYS A 916 -25.65 32.55 -16.54
CA LYS A 916 -25.02 32.57 -15.22
C LYS A 916 -24.09 31.36 -15.06
N LEU A 917 -22.84 31.61 -14.64
CA LEU A 917 -21.86 30.57 -14.39
C LEU A 917 -22.04 29.99 -12.98
N ASP A 918 -21.83 28.68 -12.84
CA ASP A 918 -21.91 27.98 -11.55
C ASP A 918 -20.77 28.35 -10.59
N GLY A 919 -19.65 28.85 -11.11
CA GLY A 919 -18.46 29.18 -10.34
C GLY A 919 -17.40 29.87 -11.19
N PHE A 920 -16.15 29.80 -10.74
CA PHE A 920 -15.02 30.43 -11.39
C PHE A 920 -14.62 29.68 -12.69
N PRO A 921 -14.60 30.33 -13.86
CA PRO A 921 -14.24 29.66 -15.12
C PRO A 921 -12.73 29.41 -15.20
N ALA A 922 -12.34 28.23 -15.67
CA ALA A 922 -10.93 27.86 -15.86
C ALA A 922 -10.29 28.51 -17.10
N ASN A 923 -11.09 28.86 -18.11
CA ASN A 923 -10.59 29.46 -19.34
C ASN A 923 -10.42 30.99 -19.16
N PRO A 924 -9.20 31.54 -19.38
CA PRO A 924 -8.93 32.96 -19.14
C PRO A 924 -9.62 33.88 -20.15
N GLU A 925 -9.92 33.42 -21.37
CA GLU A 925 -10.68 34.21 -22.36
C GLU A 925 -12.14 34.38 -21.91
N ILE A 926 -12.79 33.32 -21.41
CA ILE A 926 -14.12 33.40 -20.80
C ILE A 926 -14.08 34.32 -19.59
N LEU A 927 -13.07 34.16 -18.71
CA LEU A 927 -12.91 35.00 -17.52
C LEU A 927 -12.73 36.49 -17.85
N ALA A 928 -12.10 36.82 -18.99
CA ALA A 928 -11.92 38.21 -19.44
C ALA A 928 -13.23 38.86 -19.92
N GLU A 929 -14.18 38.05 -20.35
CA GLU A 929 -15.46 38.47 -20.94
C GLU A 929 -16.65 38.33 -19.97
N VAL A 930 -16.44 37.92 -18.71
CA VAL A 930 -17.55 37.79 -17.76
C VAL A 930 -18.14 39.14 -17.39
N GLU A 931 -19.46 39.18 -17.35
CA GLU A 931 -20.23 40.25 -16.74
C GLU A 931 -20.39 39.95 -15.25
N VAL A 932 -20.00 40.90 -14.40
CA VAL A 932 -20.01 40.75 -12.95
C VAL A 932 -21.32 41.27 -12.37
N GLU A 933 -22.03 40.41 -11.65
CA GLU A 933 -23.18 40.81 -10.83
C GLU A 933 -22.69 41.30 -9.46
N TYR A 934 -23.07 42.52 -9.08
CA TYR A 934 -22.69 43.14 -7.82
C TYR A 934 -23.88 43.35 -6.90
N ASP A 935 -23.67 43.04 -5.62
CA ASP A 935 -24.50 43.56 -4.54
C ASP A 935 -23.86 44.83 -3.98
N THR A 936 -24.67 45.85 -3.73
CA THR A 936 -24.23 47.12 -3.12
C THR A 936 -24.60 47.13 -1.64
N LEU A 937 -23.60 47.34 -0.78
CA LEU A 937 -23.74 47.44 0.67
C LEU A 937 -23.43 48.87 1.12
N PRO A 938 -24.11 49.40 2.14
CA PRO A 938 -23.79 50.72 2.68
C PRO A 938 -22.41 50.70 3.34
N GLY A 939 -21.58 51.68 3.04
CA GLY A 939 -20.34 51.93 3.76
C GLY A 939 -20.60 52.55 5.14
N TRP A 940 -19.56 52.67 5.96
CA TRP A 940 -19.69 53.15 7.34
C TRP A 940 -19.18 54.57 7.59
N GLN A 941 -18.38 55.15 6.71
CA GLN A 941 -17.87 56.53 6.81
C GLN A 941 -17.31 56.90 8.19
N LYS A 942 -16.62 55.95 8.82
CA LYS A 942 -16.08 56.07 10.18
C LYS A 942 -14.74 55.34 10.28
N PRO A 943 -13.75 55.90 10.99
CA PRO A 943 -12.47 55.23 11.17
C PRO A 943 -12.66 53.95 12.00
N THR A 944 -12.12 52.85 11.50
CA THR A 944 -12.03 51.56 12.21
C THR A 944 -10.60 51.24 12.65
N THR A 945 -9.62 52.04 12.23
CA THR A 945 -8.22 51.84 12.59
C THR A 945 -8.00 51.80 14.10
N GLY A 946 -7.34 50.74 14.58
CA GLY A 946 -7.02 50.56 16.01
C GLY A 946 -8.19 50.04 16.86
N VAL A 947 -9.35 49.75 16.27
CA VAL A 947 -10.44 49.08 17.00
C VAL A 947 -10.01 47.67 17.41
N THR A 948 -10.25 47.31 18.67
CA THR A 948 -9.80 46.03 19.25
C THR A 948 -10.92 45.04 19.57
N LYS A 949 -12.19 45.50 19.60
CA LYS A 949 -13.35 44.65 19.93
C LYS A 949 -14.37 44.64 18.81
N TRP A 950 -15.03 43.48 18.64
CA TRP A 950 -16.06 43.28 17.62
C TRP A 950 -17.19 44.31 17.66
N TYR A 951 -17.74 44.57 18.85
CA TYR A 951 -18.90 45.47 19.01
C TYR A 951 -18.56 46.96 18.93
N ASP A 952 -17.27 47.30 18.89
CA ASP A 952 -16.81 48.67 18.67
C ASP A 952 -16.76 49.02 17.17
N LEU A 953 -16.89 48.01 16.28
CA LEU A 953 -17.03 48.24 14.85
C LEU A 953 -18.41 48.85 14.50
N PRO A 954 -18.47 49.79 13.53
CA PRO A 954 -19.72 50.27 12.98
C PRO A 954 -20.63 49.12 12.53
N ASN A 955 -21.94 49.30 12.65
CA ASN A 955 -22.90 48.26 12.33
C ASN A 955 -22.79 47.80 10.86
N GLN A 956 -22.55 48.74 9.95
CA GLN A 956 -22.36 48.45 8.53
C GLN A 956 -21.09 47.63 8.28
N ALA A 957 -19.99 47.90 9.00
CA ALA A 957 -18.76 47.11 8.91
C ALA A 957 -18.98 45.66 9.40
N ARG A 958 -19.73 45.48 10.50
CA ARG A 958 -20.14 44.13 10.96
C ARG A 958 -21.03 43.43 9.96
N THR A 959 -21.98 44.15 9.36
CA THR A 959 -22.87 43.61 8.31
C THR A 959 -22.08 43.18 7.08
N TYR A 960 -21.05 43.93 6.67
CA TYR A 960 -20.14 43.56 5.59
C TYR A 960 -19.44 42.22 5.87
N ILE A 961 -18.92 42.05 7.09
CA ILE A 961 -18.24 40.82 7.52
C ILE A 961 -19.22 39.64 7.55
N GLU A 962 -20.38 39.81 8.15
CA GLU A 962 -21.44 38.78 8.22
C GLU A 962 -21.97 38.40 6.83
N TYR A 963 -22.01 39.34 5.90
CA TYR A 963 -22.37 39.10 4.51
C TYR A 963 -21.36 38.17 3.83
N ILE A 964 -20.05 38.40 4.01
CA ILE A 964 -18.99 37.50 3.52
C ILE A 964 -19.14 36.10 4.11
N GLU A 965 -19.35 36.00 5.44
CA GLU A 965 -19.55 34.71 6.11
C GLU A 965 -20.74 33.94 5.56
N LYS A 966 -21.87 34.62 5.36
CA LYS A 966 -23.10 34.02 4.86
C LYS A 966 -22.93 33.49 3.43
N PHE A 967 -22.21 34.22 2.59
CA PHE A 967 -22.02 33.84 1.19
C PHE A 967 -21.04 32.66 1.06
N VAL A 968 -19.92 32.70 1.78
CA VAL A 968 -18.85 31.69 1.66
C VAL A 968 -19.15 30.45 2.51
N GLY A 969 -19.89 30.59 3.61
CA GLY A 969 -20.17 29.50 4.55
C GLY A 969 -19.09 29.28 5.61
N VAL A 970 -18.12 30.20 5.73
CA VAL A 970 -16.98 30.10 6.66
C VAL A 970 -16.94 31.33 7.55
N LYS A 971 -16.64 31.14 8.84
CA LYS A 971 -16.58 32.22 9.83
C LYS A 971 -15.31 33.07 9.69
N VAL A 972 -15.47 34.39 9.80
CA VAL A 972 -14.37 35.36 9.87
C VAL A 972 -13.93 35.46 11.33
N LYS A 973 -12.79 34.85 11.63
CA LYS A 973 -12.22 34.76 12.98
C LYS A 973 -11.28 35.92 13.30
N TRP A 974 -10.55 36.42 12.31
CA TRP A 974 -9.64 37.56 12.45
C TRP A 974 -10.04 38.69 11.51
N ILE A 975 -9.95 39.92 11.99
CA ILE A 975 -10.30 41.13 11.24
C ILE A 975 -9.19 42.17 11.41
N GLY A 976 -8.46 42.43 10.33
CA GLY A 976 -7.41 43.45 10.27
C GLY A 976 -7.99 44.83 10.01
N VAL A 977 -7.76 45.75 10.93
CA VAL A 977 -8.18 47.16 10.88
C VAL A 977 -6.94 48.09 10.90
N GLY A 978 -5.93 47.74 10.11
CA GLY A 978 -4.71 48.53 9.98
C GLY A 978 -3.43 47.70 9.96
N PRO A 979 -2.27 48.36 9.73
CA PRO A 979 -1.00 47.69 9.48
C PRO A 979 -0.30 47.21 10.75
N ALA A 980 -0.48 47.88 11.89
CA ALA A 980 0.19 47.53 13.15
C ALA A 980 -0.26 46.15 13.67
N ARG A 981 0.64 45.40 14.32
CA ARG A 981 0.43 44.02 14.77
C ARG A 981 -0.85 43.85 15.61
N ASP A 982 -1.07 44.78 16.53
CA ASP A 982 -2.19 44.87 17.47
C ASP A 982 -3.52 45.33 16.85
N HIS A 983 -3.50 45.86 15.62
CA HIS A 983 -4.72 46.22 14.89
C HIS A 983 -5.41 44.98 14.27
N MET A 984 -5.69 43.98 15.09
CA MET A 984 -6.32 42.71 14.70
C MET A 984 -7.39 42.32 15.72
N ILE A 985 -8.66 42.37 15.32
CA ILE A 985 -9.78 41.91 16.14
C ILE A 985 -9.88 40.39 16.01
N THR A 986 -10.05 39.69 17.14
CA THR A 986 -10.25 38.23 17.17
C THR A 986 -11.66 37.91 17.65
N ARG A 987 -12.36 37.01 16.95
CA ARG A 987 -13.70 36.50 17.28
C ARG A 987 -13.60 35.03 17.69
N SER A 988 -14.23 34.67 18.81
CA SER A 988 -14.27 33.31 19.33
C SER A 988 -15.34 32.46 18.66
#